data_AF-A0A350R468-F1
#
_entry.id   AF-A0A350R468-F1
#
_cell.length_a   1.000
_cell.length_b   1.000
_cell.length_c   1.000
_cell.angle_alpha   90.00
_cell.angle_beta   90.00
_cell.angle_gamma   90.00
#
_symmetry.space_group_name_H-M   'P 1'
#
loop_
_entity.id
_entity.type
_entity.pdbx_description
1 polymer ?
#
loop_
_entity_poly.entity_id
_entity_poly.type
_entity_poly.pdbx_seq_one_letter_code
_entity_poly.pdbx_strand_id
1 'polypeptide(L)'
;MFSKALFKQSCKANGVMWSIITAAVCFMLACVMLISGSGNIADVKNAVEDTIIVETINSQMEKQALTFYDRANVGAKYFDNSFVLEFKNEYQGNISKANEYQTKTDAWIASMPKVSDYEDLTQYQAAMLAWKANAPAYDENSVEKYHIYLVSQWLEAAPKQSDYSLTEDYQKAVAAWMEQKPTAAYSTYVYVTKDLITNVYTNAVSDVQAYALKLAKEIDETNDENSQAYKELMASMLFSINPGNQFSEIYEQYEAGSTPTQDYDVTSLVTNITASDLVKWSNNQEASDVQAYINSTERNEYRNERTQYSTPILIAGNLTSESTKATMITLLKDYGVDEAKYDSFGYTYESVKHMCKTSIVSFQARYDYEISLIDRSSYDSDEAYEAAVASTIAKLKSDLTDGLLDSLPKDVSDAIEEIGRMDLYGLIVGSIFFKMAGLLLPIIYIIMASNNLVSGQVDSGSMAYVLSTSTKRQQVTFTQACYLISSLFAMIVCTTITSCICFAFIDHANTSLTYGKLILLNLGAFLTLFAISGINFLTSCWFDRNKRSMAIGGGFSMFFLVATMLGLFGSQVIPSVVRLDALNYFNYFSIISLFDSVSILDGTYTFIWKLAILLAIGAVGYVVGAIRFKKKDLPL
;
A
#
# COMPACT_ATOMS: atom_id res chain seq x y z
N MET A 1 -27.02 57.30 27.67
CA MET A 1 -26.52 57.38 26.26
C MET A 1 -27.47 56.76 25.24
N PHE A 2 -28.47 55.98 25.65
CA PHE A 2 -29.40 55.31 24.74
C PHE A 2 -30.73 56.09 24.59
N SER A 3 -31.30 56.14 23.39
CA SER A 3 -32.63 56.74 23.11
C SER A 3 -33.61 55.68 22.62
N LYS A 4 -34.61 55.35 23.44
CA LYS A 4 -35.66 54.38 23.08
C LYS A 4 -36.44 54.80 21.82
N ALA A 5 -36.71 56.10 21.67
CA ALA A 5 -37.44 56.64 20.53
C ALA A 5 -36.67 56.47 19.22
N LEU A 6 -35.37 56.81 19.22
CA LEU A 6 -34.51 56.66 18.04
C LEU A 6 -34.32 55.19 17.67
N PHE A 7 -34.14 54.31 18.65
CA PHE A 7 -34.04 52.87 18.39
C PHE A 7 -35.31 52.33 17.73
N LYS A 8 -36.49 52.68 18.25
CA LYS A 8 -37.79 52.27 17.67
C LYS A 8 -37.97 52.82 16.25
N GLN A 9 -37.51 54.05 15.99
CA GLN A 9 -37.52 54.63 14.65
C GLN A 9 -36.63 53.84 13.69
N SER A 10 -35.41 53.48 14.11
CA SER A 10 -34.48 52.68 13.30
C SER A 10 -35.04 51.27 13.02
N CYS A 11 -35.69 50.64 13.99
CA CYS A 11 -36.43 49.39 13.80
C CYS A 11 -37.55 49.55 12.76
N LYS A 12 -38.34 50.63 12.84
CA LYS A 12 -39.44 50.85 11.89
C LYS A 12 -38.92 51.13 10.47
N ALA A 13 -37.84 51.88 10.35
CA ALA A 13 -37.27 52.28 9.05
C ALA A 13 -36.61 51.11 8.31
N ASN A 14 -35.89 50.23 9.02
CA ASN A 14 -35.11 49.16 8.42
C ASN A 14 -35.67 47.75 8.66
N GLY A 15 -36.79 47.62 9.41
CA GLY A 15 -37.34 46.34 9.83
C GLY A 15 -37.83 45.45 8.69
N VAL A 16 -38.52 46.02 7.69
CA VAL A 16 -39.00 45.25 6.53
C VAL A 16 -37.84 44.67 5.72
N MET A 17 -36.83 45.50 5.44
CA MET A 17 -35.61 45.10 4.74
C MET A 17 -34.85 44.01 5.52
N TRP A 18 -34.72 44.18 6.85
CA TRP A 18 -34.10 43.19 7.72
C TRP A 18 -34.84 41.85 7.68
N SER A 19 -36.17 41.84 7.77
CA SER A 19 -36.97 40.61 7.75
C SER A 19 -36.86 39.88 6.42
N ILE A 20 -36.93 40.59 5.29
CA ILE A 20 -36.80 40.00 3.95
C ILE A 20 -35.42 39.37 3.77
N ILE A 21 -34.36 40.08 4.14
CA ILE A 21 -32.99 39.60 3.98
C ILE A 21 -32.72 38.41 4.92
N THR A 22 -33.15 38.49 6.18
CA THR A 22 -32.98 37.39 7.14
C THR A 22 -33.70 36.13 6.66
N ALA A 23 -34.96 36.26 6.20
CA ALA A 23 -35.71 35.13 5.66
C ALA A 23 -35.03 34.52 4.42
N ALA A 24 -34.52 35.36 3.51
CA ALA A 24 -33.81 34.90 2.31
C ALA A 24 -32.50 34.16 2.64
N VAL A 25 -31.71 34.65 3.60
CA VAL A 25 -30.46 33.99 4.04
C VAL A 25 -30.77 32.67 4.74
N CYS A 26 -31.76 32.63 5.63
CA CYS A 26 -32.21 31.40 6.27
C CYS A 26 -32.70 30.37 5.24
N PHE A 27 -33.50 30.79 4.25
CA PHE A 27 -33.95 29.91 3.18
C PHE A 27 -32.78 29.37 2.35
N MET A 28 -31.85 30.23 1.95
CA MET A 28 -30.67 29.81 1.19
C MET A 28 -29.80 28.82 1.97
N LEU A 29 -29.56 29.08 3.27
CA LEU A 29 -28.84 28.18 4.17
C LEU A 29 -29.52 26.82 4.26
N ALA A 30 -30.85 26.81 4.43
CA ALA A 30 -31.64 25.58 4.51
C ALA A 30 -31.55 24.77 3.21
N CYS A 31 -31.69 25.41 2.05
CA CYS A 31 -31.53 24.74 0.76
C CYS A 31 -30.13 24.15 0.60
N VAL A 32 -29.08 24.90 0.87
CA VAL A 32 -27.70 24.41 0.73
C VAL A 32 -27.43 23.24 1.67
N MET A 33 -27.79 23.34 2.95
CA MET A 33 -27.55 22.28 3.92
C MET A 33 -28.35 21.01 3.59
N LEU A 34 -29.62 21.12 3.21
CA LEU A 34 -30.45 19.96 2.90
C LEU A 34 -30.06 19.29 1.57
N ILE A 35 -29.70 20.07 0.54
CA ILE A 35 -29.25 19.52 -0.74
C ILE A 35 -27.90 18.82 -0.57
N SER A 36 -26.93 19.48 0.08
CA SER A 36 -25.61 18.88 0.31
C SER A 36 -25.65 17.70 1.28
N GLY A 37 -26.59 17.69 2.23
CA GLY A 37 -26.79 16.61 3.19
C GLY A 37 -27.73 15.49 2.72
N SER A 38 -28.25 15.54 1.50
CA SER A 38 -29.25 14.58 0.97
C SER A 38 -28.71 13.17 0.63
N GLY A 39 -27.47 12.86 0.99
CA GLY A 39 -26.82 11.57 0.72
C GLY A 39 -26.10 11.52 -0.62
N ASN A 40 -26.72 11.99 -1.72
CA ASN A 40 -26.18 11.83 -3.09
C ASN A 40 -24.70 12.25 -3.26
N ILE A 41 -24.26 13.35 -2.65
CA ILE A 41 -22.87 13.82 -2.76
C ILE A 41 -21.92 12.96 -1.91
N ALA A 42 -22.38 12.55 -0.72
CA ALA A 42 -21.63 11.67 0.16
C ALA A 42 -21.49 10.26 -0.44
N ASP A 43 -22.55 9.72 -1.04
CA ASP A 43 -22.56 8.41 -1.69
C ASP A 43 -21.58 8.35 -2.85
N VAL A 44 -21.53 9.40 -3.69
CA VAL A 44 -20.56 9.49 -4.80
C VAL A 44 -19.13 9.56 -4.27
N LYS A 45 -18.88 10.37 -3.23
CA LYS A 45 -17.56 10.47 -2.59
C LYS A 45 -17.12 9.13 -1.98
N ASN A 46 -18.02 8.49 -1.23
CA ASN A 46 -17.76 7.19 -0.61
C ASN A 46 -17.52 6.12 -1.67
N ALA A 47 -18.26 6.11 -2.78
CA ALA A 47 -18.02 5.18 -3.87
C ALA A 47 -16.64 5.36 -4.53
N VAL A 48 -16.20 6.62 -4.71
CA VAL A 48 -14.85 6.92 -5.22
C VAL A 48 -13.79 6.47 -4.22
N GLU A 49 -13.94 6.81 -2.94
CA GLU A 49 -13.03 6.38 -1.87
C GLU A 49 -12.94 4.86 -1.78
N ASP A 50 -14.06 4.15 -1.79
CA ASP A 50 -14.13 2.69 -1.72
C ASP A 50 -13.46 2.04 -2.93
N THR A 51 -13.66 2.61 -4.12
CA THR A 51 -12.98 2.13 -5.33
C THR A 51 -11.48 2.29 -5.21
N ILE A 52 -10.99 3.44 -4.74
CA ILE A 52 -9.55 3.69 -4.54
C ILE A 52 -8.97 2.70 -3.53
N ILE A 53 -9.67 2.49 -2.40
CA ILE A 53 -9.22 1.58 -1.34
C ILE A 53 -9.14 0.14 -1.89
N VAL A 54 -10.22 -0.34 -2.52
CA VAL A 54 -10.27 -1.70 -3.07
C VAL A 54 -9.19 -1.93 -4.13
N GLU A 55 -9.04 -1.01 -5.08
CA GLU A 55 -8.00 -1.10 -6.12
C GLU A 55 -6.59 -1.08 -5.53
N THR A 56 -6.35 -0.26 -4.50
CA THR A 56 -5.06 -0.21 -3.83
C THR A 56 -4.76 -1.51 -3.09
N ILE A 57 -5.75 -2.07 -2.38
CA ILE A 57 -5.59 -3.34 -1.67
C ILE A 57 -5.34 -4.47 -2.68
N ASN A 58 -6.14 -4.56 -3.76
CA ASN A 58 -5.95 -5.54 -4.82
C ASN A 58 -4.54 -5.48 -5.40
N SER A 59 -4.12 -4.29 -5.85
CA SER A 59 -2.77 -4.05 -6.37
C SER A 59 -1.67 -4.53 -5.42
N GLN A 60 -1.79 -4.23 -4.12
CA GLN A 60 -0.81 -4.67 -3.12
C GLN A 60 -0.83 -6.19 -2.90
N MET A 61 -2.00 -6.82 -2.88
CA MET A 61 -2.11 -8.28 -2.77
C MET A 61 -1.49 -8.98 -3.99
N GLU A 62 -1.70 -8.45 -5.19
CA GLU A 62 -1.08 -8.97 -6.42
C GLU A 62 0.45 -8.78 -6.44
N LYS A 63 0.94 -7.61 -5.99
CA LYS A 63 2.38 -7.34 -5.80
C LYS A 63 3.01 -8.34 -4.82
N GLN A 64 2.34 -8.61 -3.71
CA GLN A 64 2.81 -9.62 -2.75
C GLN A 64 2.77 -11.03 -3.35
N ALA A 65 1.76 -11.38 -4.14
CA ALA A 65 1.68 -12.69 -4.82
C ALA A 65 2.87 -12.93 -5.74
N LEU A 66 3.23 -11.95 -6.57
CA LEU A 66 4.41 -12.05 -7.44
C LEU A 66 5.72 -12.07 -6.64
N THR A 67 5.78 -11.36 -5.51
CA THR A 67 6.96 -11.38 -4.62
C THR A 67 7.16 -12.74 -3.97
N PHE A 68 6.10 -13.34 -3.44
CA PHE A 68 6.15 -14.68 -2.86
C PHE A 68 6.49 -15.74 -3.91
N TYR A 69 5.93 -15.62 -5.12
CA TYR A 69 6.23 -16.52 -6.22
C TYR A 69 7.70 -16.45 -6.65
N ASP A 70 8.26 -15.24 -6.72
CA ASP A 70 9.69 -15.03 -7.02
C ASP A 70 10.58 -15.65 -5.95
N ARG A 71 10.28 -15.40 -4.67
CA ARG A 71 10.98 -16.02 -3.53
C ARG A 71 10.88 -17.55 -3.57
N ALA A 72 9.72 -18.10 -3.90
CA ALA A 72 9.52 -19.55 -4.01
C ALA A 72 10.38 -20.16 -5.13
N ASN A 73 10.51 -19.48 -6.28
CA ASN A 73 11.38 -19.93 -7.37
C ASN A 73 12.86 -19.80 -7.05
N VAL A 74 13.26 -18.68 -6.44
CA VAL A 74 14.62 -18.49 -5.93
C VAL A 74 14.95 -19.57 -4.90
N GLY A 75 14.05 -19.84 -3.96
CA GLY A 75 14.19 -20.89 -2.95
C GLY A 75 14.35 -22.27 -3.56
N ALA A 76 13.48 -22.65 -4.50
CA ALA A 76 13.56 -23.91 -5.22
C ALA A 76 14.85 -24.06 -6.03
N LYS A 77 15.28 -23.02 -6.75
CA LYS A 77 16.54 -23.05 -7.51
C LYS A 77 17.76 -23.11 -6.59
N TYR A 78 17.74 -22.36 -5.48
CA TYR A 78 18.81 -22.39 -4.50
C TYR A 78 18.90 -23.76 -3.82
N PHE A 79 17.77 -24.37 -3.50
CA PHE A 79 17.68 -25.73 -3.00
C PHE A 79 18.27 -26.75 -3.98
N ASP A 80 17.92 -26.71 -5.26
CA ASP A 80 18.47 -27.62 -6.28
C ASP A 80 20.01 -27.54 -6.35
N ASN A 81 20.55 -26.32 -6.32
CA ASN A 81 22.00 -26.10 -6.31
C ASN A 81 22.65 -26.59 -5.01
N SER A 82 22.04 -26.32 -3.87
CA SER A 82 22.53 -26.75 -2.55
C SER A 82 22.48 -28.26 -2.42
N PHE A 83 21.44 -28.91 -2.94
CA PHE A 83 21.32 -30.36 -2.96
C PHE A 83 22.45 -31.02 -3.74
N VAL A 84 22.79 -30.50 -4.92
CA VAL A 84 23.90 -31.03 -5.72
C VAL A 84 25.25 -30.72 -5.08
N LEU A 85 25.41 -29.57 -4.44
CA LEU A 85 26.60 -29.22 -3.67
C LEU A 85 26.82 -30.18 -2.49
N GLU A 86 25.78 -30.44 -1.71
CA GLU A 86 25.84 -31.34 -0.57
C GLU A 86 26.03 -32.79 -1.00
N PHE A 87 25.46 -33.20 -2.14
CA PHE A 87 25.76 -34.50 -2.74
C PHE A 87 27.24 -34.62 -3.11
N LYS A 88 27.82 -33.57 -3.73
CA LYS A 88 29.24 -33.49 -4.04
C LYS A 88 30.10 -33.59 -2.78
N ASN A 89 29.72 -32.90 -1.71
CA ASN A 89 30.44 -32.91 -0.43
C ASN A 89 30.48 -34.34 0.17
N GLU A 90 29.34 -35.03 0.21
CA GLU A 90 29.28 -36.43 0.68
C GLU A 90 30.05 -37.39 -0.24
N TYR A 91 29.99 -37.17 -1.55
CA TYR A 91 30.75 -37.95 -2.52
C TYR A 91 32.27 -37.79 -2.30
N GLN A 92 32.76 -36.55 -2.20
CA GLN A 92 34.17 -36.25 -2.00
C GLN A 92 34.68 -36.73 -0.63
N GLY A 93 33.82 -36.68 0.40
CA GLY A 93 34.13 -37.22 1.72
C GLY A 93 34.39 -38.73 1.74
N ASN A 94 33.83 -39.48 0.78
CA ASN A 94 33.86 -40.94 0.76
C ASN A 94 34.70 -41.56 -0.37
N ILE A 95 34.95 -40.84 -1.48
CA ILE A 95 35.64 -41.38 -2.66
C ILE A 95 37.06 -41.89 -2.37
N SER A 96 37.78 -41.25 -1.44
CA SER A 96 39.15 -41.67 -1.07
C SER A 96 39.17 -43.06 -0.41
N LYS A 97 38.20 -43.34 0.48
CA LYS A 97 38.05 -44.65 1.12
C LYS A 97 37.66 -45.72 0.10
N ALA A 98 36.73 -45.38 -0.81
CA ALA A 98 36.33 -46.27 -1.88
C ALA A 98 37.51 -46.64 -2.80
N ASN A 99 38.38 -45.68 -3.14
CA ASN A 99 39.59 -45.93 -3.94
C ASN A 99 40.59 -46.85 -3.23
N GLU A 100 40.83 -46.63 -1.93
CA GLU A 100 41.69 -47.51 -1.13
C GLU A 100 41.13 -48.94 -1.08
N TYR A 101 39.83 -49.05 -0.86
CA TYR A 101 39.16 -50.35 -0.77
C TYR A 101 39.05 -51.07 -2.10
N GLN A 102 38.86 -50.34 -3.21
CA GLN A 102 38.94 -50.90 -4.55
C GLN A 102 40.32 -51.51 -4.80
N THR A 103 41.41 -50.88 -4.34
CA THR A 103 42.76 -51.45 -4.48
C THR A 103 42.88 -52.80 -3.76
N LYS A 104 42.32 -52.93 -2.56
CA LYS A 104 42.28 -54.20 -1.80
C LYS A 104 41.42 -55.26 -2.51
N THR A 105 40.27 -54.83 -3.02
CA THR A 105 39.32 -55.70 -3.73
C THR A 105 39.90 -56.17 -5.07
N ASP A 106 40.63 -55.32 -5.79
CA ASP A 106 41.32 -55.65 -7.04
C ASP A 106 42.43 -56.68 -6.82
N ALA A 107 43.20 -56.53 -5.73
CA ALA A 107 44.19 -57.53 -5.33
C ALA A 107 43.54 -58.87 -4.95
N TRP A 108 42.41 -58.83 -4.25
CA TRP A 108 41.63 -60.03 -3.91
C TRP A 108 41.08 -60.72 -5.17
N ILE A 109 40.47 -59.99 -6.11
CA ILE A 109 40.00 -60.51 -7.40
C ILE A 109 41.16 -61.10 -8.21
N ALA A 110 42.33 -60.46 -8.24
CA ALA A 110 43.50 -60.98 -8.96
C ALA A 110 44.01 -62.32 -8.39
N SER A 111 43.73 -62.61 -7.11
CA SER A 111 44.06 -63.89 -6.46
C SER A 111 43.02 -65.00 -6.67
N MET A 112 41.99 -64.77 -7.49
CA MET A 112 40.92 -65.74 -7.75
C MET A 112 41.48 -67.05 -8.36
N PRO A 113 41.20 -68.22 -7.74
CA PRO A 113 41.64 -69.52 -8.26
C PRO A 113 41.14 -69.79 -9.69
N LYS A 114 42.01 -70.29 -10.58
CA LYS A 114 41.60 -70.73 -11.93
C LYS A 114 41.45 -72.24 -11.96
N VAL A 115 40.44 -72.74 -12.68
CA VAL A 115 40.19 -74.19 -12.83
C VAL A 115 41.42 -74.92 -13.39
N SER A 116 42.20 -74.26 -14.25
CA SER A 116 43.45 -74.80 -14.84
C SER A 116 44.54 -75.12 -13.83
N ASP A 117 44.46 -74.56 -12.63
CA ASP A 117 45.54 -74.60 -11.64
C ASP A 117 45.39 -75.80 -10.67
N TYR A 118 44.37 -76.66 -10.87
CA TYR A 118 44.02 -77.76 -9.96
C TYR A 118 43.78 -79.08 -10.71
N GLU A 119 44.17 -80.20 -10.10
CA GLU A 119 44.08 -81.54 -10.70
C GLU A 119 42.67 -82.15 -10.67
N ASP A 120 41.83 -81.74 -9.70
CA ASP A 120 40.44 -82.19 -9.57
C ASP A 120 39.48 -81.05 -9.15
N LEU A 121 38.19 -81.24 -9.45
CA LEU A 121 37.14 -80.24 -9.19
C LEU A 121 36.90 -79.99 -7.70
N THR A 122 37.19 -80.96 -6.83
CA THR A 122 36.98 -80.85 -5.38
C THR A 122 38.03 -79.93 -4.75
N GLN A 123 39.28 -80.02 -5.18
CA GLN A 123 40.36 -79.11 -4.77
C GLN A 123 40.10 -77.67 -5.23
N TYR A 124 39.65 -77.50 -6.48
CA TYR A 124 39.25 -76.18 -7.00
C TYR A 124 38.09 -75.56 -6.18
N GLN A 125 37.06 -76.36 -5.86
CA GLN A 125 35.94 -75.90 -5.03
C GLN A 125 36.37 -75.50 -3.61
N ALA A 126 37.28 -76.26 -3.00
CA ALA A 126 37.84 -75.92 -1.69
C ALA A 126 38.67 -74.63 -1.72
N ALA A 127 39.51 -74.45 -2.74
CA ALA A 127 40.28 -73.22 -2.95
C ALA A 127 39.37 -72.00 -3.19
N MET A 128 38.29 -72.18 -3.94
CA MET A 128 37.30 -71.12 -4.20
C MET A 128 36.55 -70.71 -2.93
N LEU A 129 36.19 -71.68 -2.07
CA LEU A 129 35.59 -71.39 -0.75
C LEU A 129 36.56 -70.61 0.16
N ALA A 130 37.83 -71.00 0.18
CA ALA A 130 38.86 -70.30 0.96
C ALA A 130 39.11 -68.87 0.45
N TRP A 131 39.14 -68.69 -0.87
CA TRP A 131 39.26 -67.36 -1.50
C TRP A 131 38.08 -66.46 -1.15
N LYS A 132 36.85 -66.96 -1.21
CA LYS A 132 35.64 -66.22 -0.79
C LYS A 132 35.68 -65.83 0.69
N ALA A 133 36.17 -66.72 1.55
CA ALA A 133 36.32 -66.44 2.98
C ALA A 133 37.35 -65.33 3.30
N ASN A 134 38.28 -65.07 2.38
CA ASN A 134 39.31 -64.04 2.50
C ASN A 134 38.94 -62.72 1.81
N ALA A 135 37.66 -62.48 1.52
CA ALA A 135 37.20 -61.18 1.02
C ALA A 135 37.61 -60.04 1.97
N PRO A 136 37.96 -58.84 1.45
CA PRO A 136 38.31 -57.71 2.30
C PRO A 136 37.19 -57.38 3.30
N ALA A 137 37.57 -57.07 4.54
CA ALA A 137 36.62 -56.68 5.59
C ALA A 137 36.18 -55.22 5.42
N TYR A 138 34.93 -54.92 5.75
CA TYR A 138 34.31 -53.59 5.63
C TYR A 138 33.50 -53.23 6.89
N ASP A 139 33.21 -51.94 7.07
CA ASP A 139 32.33 -51.43 8.12
C ASP A 139 30.87 -51.37 7.64
N GLU A 140 29.90 -51.56 8.54
CA GLU A 140 28.46 -51.71 8.16
C GLU A 140 27.81 -50.45 7.54
N ASN A 141 28.28 -49.26 7.90
CA ASN A 141 27.77 -47.98 7.40
C ASN A 141 28.87 -47.26 6.61
N SER A 142 29.34 -47.91 5.54
CA SER A 142 30.53 -47.47 4.81
C SER A 142 30.40 -47.67 3.30
N VAL A 143 31.18 -46.92 2.54
CA VAL A 143 31.24 -47.06 1.07
C VAL A 143 31.85 -48.40 0.66
N GLU A 144 32.70 -48.97 1.49
CA GLU A 144 33.36 -50.25 1.33
C GLU A 144 32.36 -51.41 1.24
N LYS A 145 31.31 -51.39 2.09
CA LYS A 145 30.19 -52.34 2.03
C LYS A 145 29.49 -52.32 0.68
N TYR A 146 29.19 -51.13 0.16
CA TYR A 146 28.55 -50.97 -1.14
C TYR A 146 29.46 -51.42 -2.27
N HIS A 147 30.76 -51.13 -2.17
CA HIS A 147 31.74 -51.57 -3.17
C HIS A 147 31.82 -53.10 -3.24
N ILE A 148 32.00 -53.79 -2.11
CA ILE A 148 32.08 -55.26 -2.11
C ILE A 148 30.75 -55.90 -2.49
N TYR A 149 29.61 -55.30 -2.12
CA TYR A 149 28.29 -55.77 -2.52
C TYR A 149 28.15 -55.72 -4.05
N LEU A 150 28.45 -54.58 -4.68
CA LEU A 150 28.38 -54.42 -6.13
C LEU A 150 29.38 -55.35 -6.84
N VAL A 151 30.59 -55.50 -6.31
CA VAL A 151 31.60 -56.44 -6.85
C VAL A 151 31.12 -57.88 -6.75
N SER A 152 30.47 -58.26 -5.65
CA SER A 152 29.91 -59.61 -5.47
C SER A 152 28.80 -59.89 -6.48
N GLN A 153 27.89 -58.94 -6.70
CA GLN A 153 26.86 -59.02 -7.73
C GLN A 153 27.46 -59.15 -9.14
N TRP A 154 28.50 -58.36 -9.43
CA TRP A 154 29.24 -58.43 -10.69
C TRP A 154 29.92 -59.80 -10.89
N LEU A 155 30.56 -60.36 -9.85
CA LEU A 155 31.16 -61.69 -9.89
C LEU A 155 30.13 -62.81 -10.09
N GLU A 156 28.95 -62.71 -9.50
CA GLU A 156 27.85 -63.66 -9.70
C GLU A 156 27.31 -63.64 -11.14
N ALA A 157 27.34 -62.46 -11.78
CA ALA A 157 26.94 -62.26 -13.17
C ALA A 157 28.02 -62.69 -14.20
N ALA A 158 29.15 -63.25 -13.77
CA ALA A 158 30.23 -63.66 -14.66
C ALA A 158 29.74 -64.69 -15.72
N PRO A 159 30.01 -64.47 -17.02
CA PRO A 159 29.62 -65.39 -18.09
C PRO A 159 30.23 -66.78 -17.87
N LYS A 160 29.42 -67.83 -18.04
CA LYS A 160 29.90 -69.22 -17.97
C LYS A 160 30.14 -69.74 -19.38
N GLN A 161 31.27 -70.40 -19.60
CA GLN A 161 31.61 -71.00 -20.90
C GLN A 161 30.53 -71.98 -21.39
N SER A 162 29.80 -72.64 -20.47
CA SER A 162 28.69 -73.54 -20.77
C SER A 162 27.52 -72.89 -21.51
N ASP A 163 27.40 -71.56 -21.43
CA ASP A 163 26.25 -70.82 -21.91
C ASP A 163 26.43 -70.35 -23.37
N TYR A 164 27.59 -70.65 -23.98
CA TYR A 164 27.98 -70.20 -25.32
C TYR A 164 28.45 -71.36 -26.20
N SER A 165 27.97 -71.40 -27.45
CA SER A 165 28.33 -72.42 -28.44
C SER A 165 29.64 -72.12 -29.18
N LEU A 166 30.03 -70.84 -29.27
CA LEU A 166 31.27 -70.39 -29.90
C LEU A 166 32.18 -69.72 -28.87
N THR A 167 33.47 -70.07 -28.89
CA THR A 167 34.48 -69.46 -28.01
C THR A 167 34.61 -67.96 -28.22
N GLU A 168 34.44 -67.48 -29.45
CA GLU A 168 34.51 -66.04 -29.76
C GLU A 168 33.39 -65.25 -29.07
N ASP A 169 32.17 -65.79 -29.03
CA ASP A 169 31.02 -65.13 -28.39
C ASP A 169 31.17 -65.13 -26.86
N TYR A 170 31.74 -66.19 -26.28
CA TYR A 170 32.11 -66.21 -24.87
C TYR A 170 33.15 -65.14 -24.54
N GLN A 171 34.22 -65.00 -25.35
CA GLN A 171 35.25 -63.98 -25.13
C GLN A 171 34.69 -62.56 -25.27
N LYS A 172 33.77 -62.32 -26.22
CA LYS A 172 33.04 -61.04 -26.33
C LYS A 172 32.19 -60.76 -25.09
N ALA A 173 31.48 -61.77 -24.58
CA ALA A 173 30.68 -61.64 -23.36
C ALA A 173 31.54 -61.36 -22.12
N VAL A 174 32.69 -62.03 -21.98
CA VAL A 174 33.65 -61.77 -20.89
C VAL A 174 34.24 -60.37 -20.98
N ALA A 175 34.60 -59.91 -22.18
CA ALA A 175 35.09 -58.54 -22.38
C ALA A 175 34.04 -57.49 -21.97
N ALA A 176 32.79 -57.64 -22.42
CA ALA A 176 31.68 -56.75 -22.05
C ALA A 176 31.35 -56.81 -20.55
N TRP A 177 31.43 -57.98 -19.92
CA TRP A 177 31.26 -58.13 -18.48
C TRP A 177 32.38 -57.42 -17.70
N MET A 178 33.64 -57.52 -18.15
CA MET A 178 34.76 -56.83 -17.51
C MET A 178 34.66 -55.30 -17.59
N GLU A 179 34.06 -54.76 -18.67
CA GLU A 179 33.78 -53.32 -18.77
C GLU A 179 32.76 -52.83 -17.73
N GLN A 180 31.89 -53.72 -17.22
CA GLN A 180 30.89 -53.41 -16.19
C GLN A 180 31.41 -53.56 -14.76
N LYS A 181 32.73 -53.76 -14.58
CA LYS A 181 33.33 -53.89 -13.26
C LYS A 181 33.01 -52.64 -12.41
N PRO A 182 32.43 -52.80 -11.21
CA PRO A 182 32.13 -51.68 -10.33
C PRO A 182 33.37 -50.85 -10.02
N THR A 183 33.25 -49.54 -10.18
CA THR A 183 34.31 -48.56 -9.86
C THR A 183 34.05 -47.95 -8.48
N ALA A 184 35.11 -47.47 -7.82
CA ALA A 184 35.00 -46.71 -6.58
C ALA A 184 34.08 -45.49 -6.73
N ALA A 185 34.14 -44.82 -7.89
CA ALA A 185 33.26 -43.71 -8.22
C ALA A 185 31.77 -44.13 -8.22
N TYR A 186 31.43 -45.24 -8.90
CA TYR A 186 30.05 -45.73 -8.94
C TYR A 186 29.58 -46.24 -7.57
N SER A 187 30.44 -46.95 -6.82
CA SER A 187 30.10 -47.41 -5.47
C SER A 187 29.85 -46.25 -4.51
N THR A 188 30.65 -45.18 -4.61
CA THR A 188 30.46 -43.95 -3.81
C THR A 188 29.14 -43.28 -4.16
N TYR A 189 28.83 -43.14 -5.46
CA TYR A 189 27.54 -42.61 -5.91
C TYR A 189 26.34 -43.41 -5.36
N VAL A 190 26.40 -44.74 -5.41
CA VAL A 190 25.34 -45.60 -4.87
C VAL A 190 25.21 -45.44 -3.36
N TYR A 191 26.33 -45.39 -2.63
CA TYR A 191 26.33 -45.18 -1.18
C TYR A 191 25.67 -43.85 -0.79
N VAL A 192 26.05 -42.74 -1.46
CA VAL A 192 25.45 -41.42 -1.21
C VAL A 192 23.95 -41.46 -1.51
N THR A 193 23.55 -42.03 -2.64
CA THR A 193 22.15 -42.11 -3.07
C THR A 193 21.27 -42.96 -2.14
N LYS A 194 21.83 -43.98 -1.49
CA LYS A 194 21.06 -44.93 -0.68
C LYS A 194 21.05 -44.60 0.81
N ASP A 195 22.21 -44.23 1.37
CA ASP A 195 22.36 -44.10 2.83
C ASP A 195 22.53 -42.64 3.28
N LEU A 196 23.11 -41.78 2.44
CA LEU A 196 23.43 -40.39 2.83
C LEU A 196 22.46 -39.37 2.22
N ILE A 197 21.51 -39.80 1.39
CA ILE A 197 20.62 -38.89 0.67
C ILE A 197 19.75 -38.04 1.58
N THR A 198 19.39 -38.56 2.76
CA THR A 198 18.69 -37.80 3.79
C THR A 198 19.56 -36.68 4.37
N ASN A 199 20.86 -36.93 4.59
CA ASN A 199 21.79 -35.89 5.04
C ASN A 199 21.93 -34.79 3.99
N VAL A 200 22.12 -35.18 2.73
CA VAL A 200 22.19 -34.25 1.58
C VAL A 200 20.94 -33.37 1.54
N TYR A 201 19.76 -33.98 1.68
CA TYR A 201 18.51 -33.26 1.69
C TYR A 201 18.41 -32.28 2.87
N THR A 202 18.69 -32.72 4.10
CA THR A 202 18.61 -31.88 5.31
C THR A 202 19.61 -30.72 5.29
N ASN A 203 20.83 -30.95 4.79
CA ASN A 203 21.82 -29.88 4.66
C ASN A 203 21.40 -28.86 3.59
N ALA A 204 20.88 -29.31 2.44
CA ALA A 204 20.38 -28.41 1.41
C ALA A 204 19.20 -27.54 1.91
N VAL A 205 18.32 -28.08 2.76
CA VAL A 205 17.28 -27.30 3.44
C VAL A 205 17.90 -26.27 4.38
N SER A 206 18.93 -26.66 5.14
CA SER A 206 19.63 -25.77 6.07
C SER A 206 20.33 -24.62 5.33
N ASP A 207 20.86 -24.87 4.14
CA ASP A 207 21.47 -23.83 3.29
C ASP A 207 20.43 -22.82 2.82
N VAL A 208 19.23 -23.25 2.45
CA VAL A 208 18.12 -22.34 2.09
C VAL A 208 17.69 -21.52 3.31
N GLN A 209 17.63 -22.11 4.50
CA GLN A 209 17.33 -21.41 5.75
C GLN A 209 18.40 -20.35 6.07
N ALA A 210 19.68 -20.70 5.94
CA ALA A 210 20.79 -19.77 6.12
C ALA A 210 20.73 -18.62 5.09
N TYR A 211 20.36 -18.91 3.84
CA TYR A 211 20.17 -17.91 2.82
C TYR A 211 18.97 -16.99 3.10
N ALA A 212 17.85 -17.52 3.57
CA ALA A 212 16.71 -16.73 4.02
C ALA A 212 17.09 -15.80 5.20
N LEU A 213 17.90 -16.27 6.15
CA LEU A 213 18.42 -15.45 7.25
C LEU A 213 19.33 -14.33 6.74
N LYS A 214 20.17 -14.62 5.74
CA LYS A 214 21.00 -13.60 5.09
C LYS A 214 20.12 -12.50 4.47
N LEU A 215 19.10 -12.89 3.70
CA LEU A 215 18.15 -11.94 3.10
C LEU A 215 17.38 -11.12 4.15
N ALA A 216 17.00 -11.74 5.28
CA ALA A 216 16.36 -11.03 6.38
C ALA A 216 17.29 -9.95 6.98
N LYS A 217 18.59 -10.25 7.12
CA LYS A 217 19.59 -9.29 7.63
C LYS A 217 19.90 -8.16 6.66
N GLU A 218 19.73 -8.38 5.37
CA GLU A 218 19.84 -7.32 4.35
C GLU A 218 18.69 -6.31 4.44
N ILE A 219 17.53 -6.71 4.96
CA ILE A 219 16.39 -5.81 5.23
C ILE A 219 16.65 -4.99 6.51
N ASP A 220 17.06 -5.66 7.58
CA ASP A 220 17.43 -5.05 8.86
C ASP A 220 18.45 -5.98 9.56
N GLU A 221 19.64 -5.45 9.85
CA GLU A 221 20.75 -6.22 10.45
C GLU A 221 20.38 -6.86 11.79
N THR A 222 19.35 -6.36 12.48
CA THR A 222 18.86 -6.91 13.75
C THR A 222 18.00 -8.16 13.60
N ASN A 223 17.58 -8.50 12.38
CA ASN A 223 16.78 -9.69 12.12
C ASN A 223 17.54 -10.98 12.44
N ASP A 224 16.83 -11.89 13.09
CA ASP A 224 17.28 -13.22 13.52
C ASP A 224 16.26 -14.30 13.12
N GLU A 225 16.52 -15.55 13.52
CA GLU A 225 15.66 -16.70 13.23
C GLU A 225 14.25 -16.62 13.87
N ASN A 226 14.04 -15.70 14.81
CA ASN A 226 12.74 -15.49 15.46
C ASN A 226 11.94 -14.35 14.83
N SER A 227 12.58 -13.53 14.01
CA SER A 227 12.03 -12.33 13.41
C SER A 227 10.96 -12.64 12.36
N GLN A 228 9.95 -11.77 12.25
CA GLN A 228 8.85 -11.96 11.31
C GLN A 228 9.34 -11.98 9.85
N ALA A 229 10.31 -11.12 9.51
CA ALA A 229 10.91 -11.06 8.18
C ALA A 229 11.57 -12.39 7.79
N TYR A 230 12.32 -13.00 8.72
CA TYR A 230 12.93 -14.31 8.48
C TYR A 230 11.87 -15.41 8.28
N LYS A 231 10.86 -15.46 9.14
CA LYS A 231 9.79 -16.47 9.03
C LYS A 231 9.05 -16.37 7.70
N GLU A 232 8.79 -15.15 7.22
CA GLU A 232 8.15 -14.91 5.93
C GLU A 232 9.04 -15.33 4.76
N LEU A 233 10.33 -14.94 4.76
CA LEU A 233 11.29 -15.33 3.74
C LEU A 233 11.45 -16.85 3.71
N MET A 234 11.69 -17.48 4.87
CA MET A 234 11.81 -18.93 4.98
C MET A 234 10.54 -19.63 4.49
N ALA A 235 9.35 -19.22 4.94
CA ALA A 235 8.10 -19.83 4.50
C ALA A 235 7.92 -19.68 2.98
N SER A 236 8.07 -18.48 2.42
CA SER A 236 7.91 -18.24 0.98
C SER A 236 8.89 -19.02 0.11
N MET A 237 10.11 -19.27 0.59
CA MET A 237 11.13 -20.01 -0.18
C MET A 237 10.99 -21.54 -0.11
N LEU A 238 10.39 -22.05 0.96
CA LEU A 238 10.53 -23.46 1.37
C LEU A 238 9.18 -24.21 1.37
N PHE A 239 8.06 -23.47 1.34
CA PHE A 239 6.70 -24.02 1.34
C PHE A 239 6.40 -24.94 0.14
N SER A 240 6.92 -24.61 -1.05
CA SER A 240 6.74 -25.43 -2.26
C SER A 240 7.56 -26.73 -2.23
N ILE A 241 8.69 -26.73 -1.52
CA ILE A 241 9.55 -27.90 -1.30
C ILE A 241 8.92 -28.83 -0.24
N ASN A 242 8.31 -28.25 0.80
CA ASN A 242 7.71 -28.97 1.93
C ASN A 242 8.66 -30.00 2.57
N PRO A 243 9.86 -29.58 3.03
CA PRO A 243 10.88 -30.51 3.49
C PRO A 243 10.40 -31.33 4.68
N GLY A 244 10.45 -32.66 4.55
CA GLY A 244 10.05 -33.58 5.61
C GLY A 244 8.59 -33.40 6.08
N ASN A 245 7.70 -32.89 5.22
CA ASN A 245 6.30 -32.58 5.54
C ASN A 245 6.11 -31.50 6.62
N GLN A 246 7.09 -30.63 6.84
CA GLN A 246 7.04 -29.57 7.86
C GLN A 246 5.91 -28.55 7.64
N PHE A 247 5.46 -28.34 6.40
CA PHE A 247 4.40 -27.40 6.06
C PHE A 247 3.05 -28.07 5.81
N SER A 248 2.95 -29.40 5.89
CA SER A 248 1.71 -30.13 5.58
C SER A 248 0.53 -29.70 6.47
N GLU A 249 0.77 -29.40 7.75
CA GLU A 249 -0.28 -28.86 8.62
C GLU A 249 -0.78 -27.49 8.15
N ILE A 250 0.11 -26.63 7.62
CA ILE A 250 -0.25 -25.31 7.11
C ILE A 250 -1.06 -25.43 5.82
N TYR A 251 -0.69 -26.36 4.92
CA TYR A 251 -1.50 -26.68 3.74
C TYR A 251 -2.92 -27.08 4.14
N GLU A 252 -3.07 -28.08 5.01
CA GLU A 252 -4.40 -28.57 5.44
C GLU A 252 -5.20 -27.52 6.21
N GLN A 253 -4.52 -26.66 7.00
CA GLN A 253 -5.16 -25.57 7.71
C GLN A 253 -5.75 -24.52 6.76
N TYR A 254 -5.02 -24.14 5.72
CA TYR A 254 -5.49 -23.15 4.75
C TYR A 254 -6.48 -23.74 3.75
N GLU A 255 -6.21 -24.95 3.28
CA GLU A 255 -7.05 -25.65 2.31
C GLU A 255 -6.95 -27.16 2.50
N ALA A 256 -8.04 -27.75 2.98
CA ALA A 256 -8.10 -29.19 3.23
C ALA A 256 -7.84 -30.00 1.94
N GLY A 257 -6.93 -30.97 2.03
CA GLY A 257 -6.48 -31.81 0.91
C GLY A 257 -5.50 -31.13 -0.04
N SER A 258 -4.92 -29.97 0.33
CA SER A 258 -3.97 -29.24 -0.52
C SER A 258 -2.51 -29.63 -0.30
N THR A 259 -2.21 -30.51 0.66
CA THR A 259 -0.85 -31.02 0.82
C THR A 259 -0.40 -31.72 -0.47
N PRO A 260 0.76 -31.36 -1.06
CA PRO A 260 1.21 -32.00 -2.28
C PRO A 260 1.33 -33.52 -2.15
N THR A 261 0.77 -34.26 -3.10
CA THR A 261 0.72 -35.73 -3.07
C THR A 261 2.07 -36.41 -3.36
N GLN A 262 3.00 -35.66 -3.96
CA GLN A 262 4.37 -36.10 -4.23
C GLN A 262 5.35 -35.15 -3.54
N ASP A 263 6.40 -35.74 -2.98
CA ASP A 263 7.55 -35.02 -2.44
C ASP A 263 8.25 -34.20 -3.54
N TYR A 264 9.09 -33.26 -3.12
CA TYR A 264 9.93 -32.51 -4.04
C TYR A 264 10.90 -33.46 -4.77
N ASP A 265 10.95 -33.35 -6.10
CA ASP A 265 11.67 -34.28 -6.96
C ASP A 265 13.18 -33.98 -6.92
N VAL A 266 13.85 -34.68 -6.02
CA VAL A 266 15.31 -34.76 -5.98
C VAL A 266 15.84 -35.95 -6.77
N THR A 267 14.96 -36.86 -7.20
CA THR A 267 15.36 -38.04 -7.98
C THR A 267 15.91 -37.63 -9.32
N SER A 268 15.25 -36.70 -10.01
CA SER A 268 15.75 -36.20 -11.30
C SER A 268 17.06 -35.41 -11.19
N LEU A 269 17.34 -34.78 -10.04
CA LEU A 269 18.66 -34.19 -9.80
C LEU A 269 19.73 -35.28 -9.73
N VAL A 270 19.47 -36.34 -8.96
CA VAL A 270 20.41 -37.46 -8.78
C VAL A 270 20.65 -38.21 -10.10
N THR A 271 19.60 -38.48 -10.89
CA THR A 271 19.74 -39.22 -12.16
C THR A 271 20.50 -38.43 -13.23
N ASN A 272 20.52 -37.11 -13.15
CA ASN A 272 21.30 -36.24 -14.04
C ASN A 272 22.75 -36.00 -13.56
N ILE A 273 23.16 -36.57 -12.43
CA ILE A 273 24.58 -36.65 -12.06
C ILE A 273 25.23 -37.76 -12.88
N THR A 274 25.98 -37.36 -13.91
CA THR A 274 26.58 -38.33 -14.84
C THR A 274 27.91 -38.88 -14.33
N ALA A 275 28.38 -39.97 -14.92
CA ALA A 275 29.72 -40.48 -14.65
C ALA A 275 30.83 -39.44 -14.93
N SER A 276 30.60 -38.53 -15.90
CA SER A 276 31.50 -37.41 -16.19
C SER A 276 31.57 -36.43 -15.02
N ASP A 277 30.43 -36.08 -14.42
CA ASP A 277 30.37 -35.22 -13.24
C ASP A 277 31.08 -35.85 -12.02
N LEU A 278 30.90 -37.15 -11.79
CA LEU A 278 31.58 -37.87 -10.71
C LEU A 278 33.12 -37.85 -10.87
N VAL A 279 33.61 -38.01 -12.11
CA VAL A 279 35.04 -37.92 -12.42
C VAL A 279 35.55 -36.50 -12.16
N LYS A 280 34.79 -35.47 -12.55
CA LYS A 280 35.15 -34.07 -12.28
C LYS A 280 35.24 -33.79 -10.79
N TRP A 281 34.26 -34.22 -9.99
CA TRP A 281 34.30 -34.05 -8.54
C TRP A 281 35.48 -34.77 -7.88
N SER A 282 35.82 -35.97 -8.35
CA SER A 282 37.01 -36.69 -7.90
C SER A 282 38.31 -35.90 -8.12
N ASN A 283 38.33 -35.00 -9.11
CA ASN A 283 39.45 -34.13 -9.45
C ASN A 283 39.29 -32.69 -8.94
N ASN A 284 38.33 -32.42 -8.05
CA ASN A 284 37.98 -31.08 -7.56
C ASN A 284 37.61 -30.09 -8.67
N GLN A 285 36.94 -30.58 -9.71
CA GLN A 285 36.41 -29.77 -10.82
C GLN A 285 34.89 -29.64 -10.71
N GLU A 286 34.33 -28.56 -11.28
CA GLU A 286 32.89 -28.33 -11.29
C GLU A 286 32.15 -29.26 -12.27
N ALA A 287 30.97 -29.72 -11.86
CA ALA A 287 30.10 -30.54 -12.70
C ALA A 287 29.53 -29.72 -13.86
N SER A 288 29.32 -30.35 -15.01
CA SER A 288 28.68 -29.70 -16.16
C SER A 288 27.28 -30.20 -16.42
N ASP A 289 27.04 -31.49 -16.29
CA ASP A 289 25.84 -32.10 -16.88
C ASP A 289 24.64 -31.87 -15.97
N VAL A 290 24.80 -32.13 -14.66
CA VAL A 290 23.78 -31.78 -13.66
C VAL A 290 23.53 -30.27 -13.59
N GLN A 291 24.55 -29.43 -13.81
CA GLN A 291 24.39 -27.97 -13.82
C GLN A 291 23.63 -27.48 -15.06
N ALA A 292 23.85 -28.12 -16.21
CA ALA A 292 23.04 -27.88 -17.40
C ALA A 292 21.58 -28.32 -17.16
N TYR A 293 21.36 -29.44 -16.46
CA TYR A 293 20.01 -29.88 -16.09
C TYR A 293 19.29 -28.90 -15.13
N ILE A 294 19.96 -28.41 -14.08
CA ILE A 294 19.37 -27.44 -13.13
C ILE A 294 18.88 -26.17 -13.84
N ASN A 295 19.59 -25.75 -14.90
CA ASN A 295 19.27 -24.57 -15.70
C ASN A 295 18.45 -24.88 -16.97
N SER A 296 18.05 -26.14 -17.18
CA SER A 296 17.26 -26.56 -18.32
C SER A 296 15.81 -26.06 -18.25
N THR A 297 15.15 -25.97 -19.41
CA THR A 297 13.72 -25.66 -19.49
C THR A 297 12.89 -26.66 -18.68
N GLU A 298 13.20 -27.95 -18.78
CA GLU A 298 12.51 -29.03 -18.05
C GLU A 298 12.50 -28.79 -16.54
N ARG A 299 13.67 -28.51 -15.94
CA ARG A 299 13.75 -28.29 -14.49
C ARG A 299 13.14 -26.94 -14.08
N ASN A 300 13.24 -25.93 -14.93
CA ASN A 300 12.56 -24.65 -14.70
C ASN A 300 11.03 -24.81 -14.68
N GLU A 301 10.46 -25.54 -15.65
CA GLU A 301 9.02 -25.84 -15.71
C GLU A 301 8.56 -26.59 -14.46
N TYR A 302 9.30 -27.61 -14.02
CA TYR A 302 9.01 -28.32 -12.77
C TYR A 302 8.93 -27.38 -11.56
N ARG A 303 9.92 -26.48 -11.39
CA ARG A 303 9.91 -25.50 -10.29
C ARG A 303 8.75 -24.52 -10.41
N ASN A 304 8.46 -24.05 -11.63
CA ASN A 304 7.37 -23.12 -11.91
C ASN A 304 6.01 -23.75 -11.59
N GLU A 305 5.75 -25.00 -12.00
CA GLU A 305 4.50 -25.72 -11.69
C GLU A 305 4.36 -25.94 -10.19
N ARG A 306 5.43 -26.38 -9.52
CA ARG A 306 5.43 -26.63 -8.08
C ARG A 306 5.16 -25.36 -7.28
N THR A 307 5.82 -24.27 -7.64
CA THR A 307 5.64 -22.97 -6.96
C THR A 307 4.31 -22.31 -7.31
N GLN A 308 3.81 -22.45 -8.54
CA GLN A 308 2.50 -21.94 -8.97
C GLN A 308 1.34 -22.61 -8.20
N TYR A 309 1.46 -23.90 -7.88
CA TYR A 309 0.48 -24.60 -7.06
C TYR A 309 0.49 -24.12 -5.61
N SER A 310 1.67 -24.09 -4.99
CA SER A 310 1.84 -23.86 -3.55
C SER A 310 1.71 -22.39 -3.14
N THR A 311 2.19 -21.46 -3.95
CA THR A 311 2.28 -20.03 -3.56
C THR A 311 0.91 -19.39 -3.29
N PRO A 312 -0.12 -19.56 -4.15
CA PRO A 312 -1.46 -19.00 -3.90
C PRO A 312 -2.08 -19.47 -2.58
N ILE A 313 -1.81 -20.72 -2.17
CA ILE A 313 -2.34 -21.30 -0.91
C ILE A 313 -1.71 -20.57 0.29
N LEU A 314 -0.39 -20.46 0.31
CA LEU A 314 0.34 -19.78 1.38
C LEU A 314 -0.08 -18.32 1.52
N ILE A 315 -0.07 -17.59 0.41
CA ILE A 315 -0.33 -16.15 0.45
C ILE A 315 -1.78 -15.84 0.78
N ALA A 316 -2.75 -16.60 0.25
CA ALA A 316 -4.15 -16.41 0.60
C ALA A 316 -4.38 -16.68 2.08
N GLY A 317 -3.83 -17.76 2.62
CA GLY A 317 -3.92 -18.07 4.05
C GLY A 317 -3.34 -16.96 4.94
N ASN A 318 -2.19 -16.38 4.54
CA ASN A 318 -1.57 -15.26 5.25
C ASN A 318 -2.41 -13.97 5.16
N LEU A 319 -2.88 -13.61 3.96
CA LEU A 319 -3.61 -12.38 3.69
C LEU A 319 -5.01 -12.36 4.30
N THR A 320 -5.65 -13.52 4.43
CA THR A 320 -6.98 -13.65 5.03
C THR A 320 -6.95 -14.07 6.50
N SER A 321 -5.78 -14.06 7.14
CA SER A 321 -5.66 -14.31 8.57
C SER A 321 -6.29 -13.20 9.41
N GLU A 322 -6.83 -13.53 10.58
CA GLU A 322 -7.43 -12.56 11.51
C GLU A 322 -6.44 -11.45 11.92
N SER A 323 -5.15 -11.78 12.06
CA SER A 323 -4.10 -10.80 12.34
C SER A 323 -3.91 -9.79 11.21
N THR A 324 -3.95 -10.26 9.95
CA THR A 324 -3.84 -9.38 8.78
C THR A 324 -5.08 -8.51 8.64
N LYS A 325 -6.29 -9.10 8.79
CA LYS A 325 -7.55 -8.35 8.79
C LYS A 325 -7.55 -7.23 9.85
N ALA A 326 -7.15 -7.52 11.09
CA ALA A 326 -7.07 -6.53 12.15
C ALA A 326 -6.06 -5.39 11.85
N THR A 327 -4.93 -5.74 11.22
CA THR A 327 -3.91 -4.76 10.78
C THR A 327 -4.47 -3.86 9.68
N MET A 328 -5.14 -4.43 8.66
CA MET A 328 -5.75 -3.69 7.57
C MET A 328 -6.84 -2.73 8.07
N ILE A 329 -7.73 -3.17 8.95
CA ILE A 329 -8.75 -2.31 9.56
C ILE A 329 -8.10 -1.16 10.35
N THR A 330 -7.00 -1.43 11.06
CA THR A 330 -6.27 -0.38 11.80
C THR A 330 -5.67 0.66 10.86
N LEU A 331 -5.06 0.23 9.75
CA LEU A 331 -4.46 1.13 8.75
C LEU A 331 -5.52 1.93 7.97
N LEU A 332 -6.69 1.35 7.75
CA LEU A 332 -7.76 1.95 6.96
C LEU A 332 -8.80 2.70 7.81
N LYS A 333 -8.61 2.74 9.14
CA LYS A 333 -9.53 3.39 10.07
C LYS A 333 -9.74 4.88 9.76
N ASP A 334 -8.67 5.57 9.38
CA ASP A 334 -8.72 7.00 9.03
C ASP A 334 -9.48 7.27 7.72
N TYR A 335 -9.72 6.23 6.91
CA TYR A 335 -10.55 6.24 5.71
C TYR A 335 -11.99 5.73 5.98
N GLY A 336 -12.39 5.64 7.24
CA GLY A 336 -13.74 5.21 7.62
C GLY A 336 -14.04 3.74 7.33
N VAL A 337 -13.01 2.89 7.16
CA VAL A 337 -13.17 1.45 7.00
C VAL A 337 -13.23 0.80 8.38
N ASP A 338 -14.44 0.42 8.79
CA ASP A 338 -14.66 -0.45 9.92
C ASP A 338 -14.71 -1.93 9.50
N GLU A 339 -14.93 -2.82 10.46
CA GLU A 339 -14.97 -4.25 10.20
C GLU A 339 -16.08 -4.65 9.20
N ALA A 340 -17.27 -4.07 9.34
CA ALA A 340 -18.40 -4.36 8.46
C ALA A 340 -18.13 -3.89 7.02
N LYS A 341 -17.52 -2.71 6.89
CA LYS A 341 -17.12 -2.16 5.59
C LYS A 341 -16.00 -2.98 4.96
N TYR A 342 -14.99 -3.39 5.73
CA TYR A 342 -13.93 -4.26 5.22
C TYR A 342 -14.49 -5.61 4.74
N ASP A 343 -15.41 -6.21 5.49
CA ASP A 343 -16.04 -7.48 5.10
C ASP A 343 -16.88 -7.33 3.82
N SER A 344 -17.46 -6.15 3.57
CA SER A 344 -18.18 -5.85 2.33
C SER A 344 -17.30 -5.87 1.08
N PHE A 345 -15.99 -5.72 1.21
CA PHE A 345 -15.05 -5.79 0.09
C PHE A 345 -14.86 -7.22 -0.44
N GLY A 346 -15.22 -8.25 0.34
CA GLY A 346 -15.26 -9.63 -0.14
C GLY A 346 -13.89 -10.34 -0.19
N TYR A 347 -12.94 -9.96 0.67
CA TYR A 347 -11.63 -10.61 0.80
C TYR A 347 -11.70 -11.95 1.55
N THR A 348 -12.38 -12.93 0.95
CA THR A 348 -12.40 -14.32 1.40
C THR A 348 -11.16 -15.08 0.96
N TYR A 349 -10.85 -16.20 1.62
CA TYR A 349 -9.73 -17.07 1.20
C TYR A 349 -9.79 -17.43 -0.29
N GLU A 350 -10.95 -17.84 -0.79
CA GLU A 350 -11.11 -18.24 -2.20
C GLU A 350 -10.93 -17.08 -3.19
N SER A 351 -11.46 -15.89 -2.87
CA SER A 351 -11.31 -14.72 -3.74
C SER A 351 -9.86 -14.24 -3.78
N VAL A 352 -9.19 -14.18 -2.63
CA VAL A 352 -7.77 -13.80 -2.54
C VAL A 352 -6.87 -14.84 -3.22
N LYS A 353 -7.11 -16.14 -3.00
CA LYS A 353 -6.39 -17.23 -3.69
C LYS A 353 -6.56 -17.13 -5.20
N HIS A 354 -7.78 -16.90 -5.69
CA HIS A 354 -8.05 -16.76 -7.11
C HIS A 354 -7.31 -15.57 -7.73
N MET A 355 -7.32 -14.41 -7.05
CA MET A 355 -6.58 -13.22 -7.48
C MET A 355 -5.08 -13.50 -7.54
N CYS A 356 -4.48 -14.00 -6.44
CA CYS A 356 -3.05 -14.30 -6.38
C CYS A 356 -2.64 -15.32 -7.45
N LYS A 357 -3.42 -16.38 -7.64
CA LYS A 357 -3.19 -17.39 -8.69
C LYS A 357 -3.24 -16.77 -10.07
N THR A 358 -4.22 -15.91 -10.34
CA THR A 358 -4.39 -15.26 -11.64
C THR A 358 -3.21 -14.36 -11.97
N SER A 359 -2.71 -13.57 -11.02
CA SER A 359 -1.52 -12.73 -11.21
C SER A 359 -0.28 -13.58 -11.52
N ILE A 360 -0.05 -14.67 -10.76
CA ILE A 360 1.09 -15.57 -10.97
C ILE A 360 1.02 -16.26 -12.34
N VAL A 361 -0.13 -16.82 -12.71
CA VAL A 361 -0.34 -17.47 -14.02
C VAL A 361 -0.12 -16.47 -15.16
N SER A 362 -0.65 -15.26 -15.02
CA SER A 362 -0.51 -14.20 -16.03
C SER A 362 0.95 -13.75 -16.19
N PHE A 363 1.68 -13.65 -15.08
CA PHE A 363 3.11 -13.37 -15.08
C PHE A 363 3.88 -14.46 -15.83
N GLN A 364 3.68 -15.73 -15.49
CA GLN A 364 4.35 -16.86 -16.14
C GLN A 364 4.04 -16.93 -17.64
N ALA A 365 2.77 -16.78 -18.02
CA ALA A 365 2.35 -16.85 -19.42
C ALA A 365 3.00 -15.78 -20.30
N ARG A 366 3.33 -14.62 -19.73
CA ARG A 366 4.04 -13.54 -20.43
C ARG A 366 5.55 -13.62 -20.29
N TYR A 367 6.07 -14.20 -19.21
CA TYR A 367 7.49 -14.18 -18.86
C TYR A 367 8.39 -14.64 -20.01
N ASP A 368 8.17 -15.85 -20.54
CA ASP A 368 9.04 -16.41 -21.59
C ASP A 368 9.01 -15.58 -22.86
N TYR A 369 7.84 -15.07 -23.23
CA TYR A 369 7.69 -14.17 -24.38
C TYR A 369 8.46 -12.87 -24.19
N GLU A 370 8.26 -12.17 -23.07
CA GLU A 370 8.89 -10.88 -22.79
C GLU A 370 10.43 -11.02 -22.69
N ILE A 371 10.92 -12.12 -22.11
CA ILE A 371 12.36 -12.40 -22.04
C ILE A 371 12.93 -12.76 -23.43
N SER A 372 12.18 -13.50 -24.27
CA SER A 372 12.64 -13.87 -25.62
C SER A 372 12.85 -12.67 -26.55
N LEU A 373 12.24 -11.52 -26.26
CA LEU A 373 12.43 -10.28 -27.02
C LEU A 373 13.77 -9.59 -26.74
N ILE A 374 14.47 -10.00 -25.67
CA ILE A 374 15.74 -9.41 -25.26
C ILE A 374 16.90 -10.23 -25.84
N ASP A 375 17.46 -9.77 -26.96
CA ASP A 375 18.61 -10.41 -27.57
C ASP A 375 19.91 -10.06 -26.84
N ARG A 376 20.62 -11.07 -26.31
CA ARG A 376 21.94 -10.90 -25.65
C ARG A 376 22.93 -10.19 -26.56
N SER A 377 22.87 -10.40 -27.88
CA SER A 377 23.81 -9.80 -28.84
C SER A 377 23.68 -8.27 -28.95
N SER A 378 22.56 -7.71 -28.48
CA SER A 378 22.28 -6.27 -28.51
C SER A 378 22.93 -5.49 -27.36
N TYR A 379 23.68 -6.15 -26.47
CA TYR A 379 24.27 -5.54 -25.27
C TYR A 379 25.78 -5.74 -25.20
N ASP A 380 26.49 -4.67 -24.82
CA ASP A 380 27.95 -4.61 -24.79
C ASP A 380 28.58 -5.41 -23.63
N SER A 381 27.82 -5.70 -22.57
CA SER A 381 28.25 -6.50 -21.41
C SER A 381 27.14 -7.40 -20.87
N ASP A 382 27.52 -8.43 -20.11
CA ASP A 382 26.55 -9.31 -19.42
C ASP A 382 25.74 -8.52 -18.39
N GLU A 383 26.38 -7.60 -17.67
CA GLU A 383 25.73 -6.72 -16.69
C GLU A 383 24.64 -5.84 -17.33
N ALA A 384 24.89 -5.31 -18.53
CA ALA A 384 23.91 -4.50 -19.25
C ALA A 384 22.72 -5.35 -19.73
N TYR A 385 22.98 -6.59 -20.16
CA TYR A 385 21.93 -7.54 -20.53
C TYR A 385 21.08 -7.94 -19.32
N GLU A 386 21.71 -8.29 -18.19
CA GLU A 386 21.02 -8.65 -16.95
C GLU A 386 20.19 -7.49 -16.40
N ALA A 387 20.70 -6.25 -16.48
CA ALA A 387 19.95 -5.06 -16.10
C ALA A 387 18.71 -4.84 -17.00
N ALA A 388 18.82 -5.10 -18.30
CA ALA A 388 17.69 -5.02 -19.22
C ALA A 388 16.64 -6.11 -18.94
N VAL A 389 17.08 -7.34 -18.69
CA VAL A 389 16.21 -8.45 -18.25
C VAL A 389 15.48 -8.08 -16.96
N ALA A 390 16.20 -7.59 -15.95
CA ALA A 390 15.62 -7.16 -14.68
C ALA A 390 14.61 -6.01 -14.86
N SER A 391 14.91 -5.04 -15.74
CA SER A 391 14.00 -3.94 -16.07
C SER A 391 12.72 -4.43 -16.75
N THR A 392 12.81 -5.38 -17.68
CA THR A 392 11.64 -5.97 -18.35
C THR A 392 10.78 -6.76 -17.38
N ILE A 393 11.39 -7.54 -16.49
CA ILE A 393 10.68 -8.26 -15.42
C ILE A 393 9.98 -7.28 -14.49
N ALA A 394 10.65 -6.20 -14.07
CA ALA A 394 10.06 -5.17 -13.22
C ALA A 394 8.87 -4.49 -13.91
N LYS A 395 8.99 -4.17 -15.20
CA LYS A 395 7.90 -3.61 -16.00
C LYS A 395 6.73 -4.60 -16.13
N LEU A 396 6.99 -5.87 -16.40
CA LEU A 396 5.95 -6.89 -16.47
C LEU A 396 5.19 -7.03 -15.14
N LYS A 397 5.91 -7.00 -14.01
CA LYS A 397 5.30 -7.00 -12.67
C LYS A 397 4.43 -5.75 -12.47
N SER A 398 4.89 -4.56 -12.85
CA SER A 398 4.14 -3.30 -12.79
C SER A 398 2.88 -3.35 -13.68
N ASP A 399 3.00 -3.74 -14.95
CA ASP A 399 1.87 -3.87 -15.89
C ASP A 399 0.76 -4.81 -15.39
N LEU A 400 1.13 -5.82 -14.59
CA LEU A 400 0.19 -6.83 -14.07
C LEU A 400 -0.40 -6.48 -12.70
N THR A 401 0.20 -5.54 -11.97
CA THR A 401 -0.15 -5.31 -10.55
C THR A 401 -0.38 -3.85 -10.20
N ASP A 402 -0.06 -2.91 -11.07
CA ASP A 402 -0.32 -1.49 -10.83
C ASP A 402 -1.83 -1.23 -10.85
N GLY A 403 -2.31 -0.58 -9.80
CA GLY A 403 -3.73 -0.28 -9.65
C GLY A 403 -4.16 0.85 -10.58
N LEU A 404 -5.47 1.13 -10.60
CA LEU A 404 -6.03 2.23 -11.39
C LEU A 404 -5.26 3.55 -11.22
N LEU A 405 -4.94 3.93 -9.99
CA LEU A 405 -4.26 5.19 -9.69
C LEU A 405 -2.79 5.24 -10.13
N ASP A 406 -2.11 4.10 -10.15
CA ASP A 406 -0.72 3.98 -10.62
C ASP A 406 -0.65 4.17 -12.15
N SER A 407 -1.70 3.78 -12.86
CA SER A 407 -1.79 3.89 -14.32
C SER A 407 -2.12 5.30 -14.84
N LEU A 408 -2.57 6.19 -13.96
CA LEU A 408 -2.99 7.55 -14.31
C LEU A 408 -1.82 8.54 -14.22
N PRO A 409 -1.83 9.65 -15.00
CA PRO A 409 -0.91 10.76 -14.78
C PRO A 409 -1.01 11.27 -13.34
N LYS A 410 0.13 11.60 -12.74
CA LYS A 410 0.22 11.98 -11.31
C LYS A 410 -0.78 13.07 -10.91
N ASP A 411 -0.93 14.10 -11.73
CA ASP A 411 -1.87 15.21 -11.47
C ASP A 411 -3.34 14.73 -11.41
N VAL A 412 -3.71 13.70 -12.16
CA VAL A 412 -5.06 13.11 -12.15
C VAL A 412 -5.24 12.17 -10.97
N SER A 413 -4.21 11.41 -10.62
CA SER A 413 -4.20 10.50 -9.48
C SER A 413 -4.31 11.26 -8.14
N ASP A 414 -3.43 12.26 -7.94
CA ASP A 414 -3.42 13.14 -6.76
C ASP A 414 -4.78 13.84 -6.59
N ALA A 415 -5.39 14.25 -7.70
CA ALA A 415 -6.70 14.87 -7.72
C ALA A 415 -7.85 13.95 -7.30
N ILE A 416 -7.86 12.72 -7.80
CA ILE A 416 -8.87 11.71 -7.46
C ILE A 416 -8.75 11.32 -5.99
N GLU A 417 -7.52 11.17 -5.48
CA GLU A 417 -7.27 10.94 -4.06
C GLU A 417 -7.76 12.12 -3.20
N GLU A 418 -7.43 13.36 -3.58
CA GLU A 418 -7.87 14.57 -2.87
C GLU A 418 -9.40 14.65 -2.81
N ILE A 419 -10.10 14.36 -3.91
CA ILE A 419 -11.57 14.34 -3.96
C ILE A 419 -12.15 13.23 -3.08
N GLY A 420 -11.58 12.02 -3.15
CA GLY A 420 -12.02 10.87 -2.34
C GLY A 420 -11.88 11.12 -0.84
N ARG A 421 -10.91 11.93 -0.41
CA ARG A 421 -10.64 12.24 1.00
C ARG A 421 -11.34 13.50 1.52
N MET A 422 -11.93 14.30 0.64
CA MET A 422 -12.46 15.61 1.01
C MET A 422 -13.82 15.51 1.71
N ASP A 423 -14.00 16.26 2.80
CA ASP A 423 -15.32 16.53 3.40
C ASP A 423 -16.08 17.53 2.53
N LEU A 424 -16.75 17.03 1.49
CA LEU A 424 -17.55 17.84 0.56
C LEU A 424 -18.65 18.62 1.27
N TYR A 425 -19.27 18.04 2.30
CA TYR A 425 -20.31 18.71 3.07
C TYR A 425 -19.72 19.87 3.89
N GLY A 426 -18.62 19.63 4.59
CA GLY A 426 -17.83 20.65 5.30
C GLY A 426 -17.34 21.77 4.39
N LEU A 427 -16.87 21.44 3.18
CA LEU A 427 -16.46 22.41 2.17
C LEU A 427 -17.62 23.31 1.74
N ILE A 428 -18.74 22.71 1.31
CA ILE A 428 -19.90 23.43 0.76
C ILE A 428 -20.56 24.29 1.85
N VAL A 429 -20.82 23.72 3.01
CA VAL A 429 -21.50 24.44 4.09
C VAL A 429 -20.53 25.40 4.79
N GLY A 430 -19.39 24.91 5.25
CA GLY A 430 -18.45 25.68 6.06
C GLY A 430 -17.67 26.74 5.30
N SER A 431 -17.12 26.41 4.13
CA SER A 431 -16.23 27.32 3.39
C SER A 431 -16.95 28.08 2.28
N ILE A 432 -17.86 27.46 1.54
CA ILE A 432 -18.56 28.13 0.42
C ILE A 432 -19.73 28.98 0.93
N PHE A 433 -20.62 28.40 1.73
CA PHE A 433 -21.79 29.15 2.23
C PHE A 433 -21.39 30.21 3.25
N PHE A 434 -20.77 29.83 4.38
CA PHE A 434 -20.54 30.78 5.48
C PHE A 434 -19.53 31.89 5.14
N LYS A 435 -18.53 31.66 4.27
CA LYS A 435 -17.56 32.72 3.91
C LYS A 435 -17.94 33.54 2.68
N MET A 436 -18.90 33.10 1.87
CA MET A 436 -19.26 33.80 0.63
C MET A 436 -20.76 34.01 0.48
N ALA A 437 -21.50 32.96 0.12
CA ALA A 437 -22.91 33.09 -0.29
C ALA A 437 -23.78 33.62 0.85
N GLY A 438 -23.57 33.12 2.07
CA GLY A 438 -24.28 33.52 3.28
C GLY A 438 -23.97 34.95 3.74
N LEU A 439 -22.82 35.51 3.37
CA LEU A 439 -22.45 36.90 3.72
C LEU A 439 -22.95 37.94 2.70
N LEU A 440 -23.28 37.54 1.48
CA LEU A 440 -23.69 38.44 0.40
C LEU A 440 -24.88 39.32 0.80
N LEU A 441 -26.01 38.72 1.20
CA LEU A 441 -27.22 39.48 1.54
C LEU A 441 -27.08 40.28 2.85
N PRO A 442 -26.45 39.76 3.92
CA PRO A 442 -26.16 40.55 5.11
C PRO A 442 -25.24 41.75 4.85
N ILE A 443 -24.25 41.63 3.96
CA ILE A 443 -23.41 42.77 3.55
C ILE A 443 -24.27 43.84 2.85
N ILE A 444 -25.16 43.44 1.94
CA ILE A 444 -26.11 44.35 1.28
C ILE A 444 -26.99 45.07 2.32
N TYR A 445 -27.48 44.34 3.33
CA TYR A 445 -28.21 44.93 4.46
C TYR A 445 -27.36 45.95 5.22
N ILE A 446 -26.10 45.62 5.55
CA ILE A 446 -25.19 46.51 6.29
C ILE A 446 -24.98 47.82 5.54
N ILE A 447 -24.75 47.77 4.22
CA ILE A 447 -24.50 48.96 3.40
C ILE A 447 -25.71 49.91 3.45
N MET A 448 -26.91 49.36 3.23
CA MET A 448 -28.14 50.15 3.24
C MET A 448 -28.50 50.66 4.63
N ALA A 449 -28.50 49.77 5.64
CA ALA A 449 -28.86 50.12 7.00
C ALA A 449 -27.89 51.15 7.58
N SER A 450 -26.58 50.94 7.48
CA SER A 450 -25.59 51.87 8.02
C SER A 450 -25.70 53.28 7.43
N ASN A 451 -25.95 53.38 6.12
CA ASN A 451 -26.21 54.66 5.46
C ASN A 451 -27.53 55.29 5.92
N ASN A 452 -28.62 54.53 6.04
CA ASN A 452 -29.92 55.04 6.49
C ASN A 452 -29.92 55.51 7.96
N LEU A 453 -29.00 55.02 8.79
CA LEU A 453 -28.93 55.36 10.21
C LEU A 453 -28.22 56.70 10.49
N VAL A 454 -27.27 57.14 9.64
CA VAL A 454 -26.51 58.39 9.85
C VAL A 454 -26.45 59.26 8.60
N SER A 455 -25.64 58.96 7.58
CA SER A 455 -25.46 59.85 6.42
C SER A 455 -26.74 60.12 5.64
N GLY A 456 -27.65 59.16 5.55
CA GLY A 456 -28.97 59.35 4.93
C GLY A 456 -29.85 60.33 5.70
N GLN A 457 -29.74 60.39 7.03
CA GLN A 457 -30.45 61.39 7.84
C GLN A 457 -29.84 62.78 7.69
N VAL A 458 -28.52 62.86 7.55
CA VAL A 458 -27.80 64.13 7.33
C VAL A 458 -28.15 64.72 5.95
N ASP A 459 -28.04 63.92 4.89
CA ASP A 459 -28.27 64.36 3.50
C ASP A 459 -29.74 64.76 3.24
N SER A 460 -30.69 64.11 3.93
CA SER A 460 -32.13 64.45 3.84
C SER A 460 -32.54 65.64 4.71
N GLY A 461 -31.63 66.20 5.52
CA GLY A 461 -31.95 67.23 6.52
C GLY A 461 -32.74 66.70 7.72
N SER A 462 -33.13 65.42 7.74
CA SER A 462 -33.92 64.84 8.83
C SER A 462 -33.16 64.78 10.17
N MET A 463 -31.82 64.81 10.13
CA MET A 463 -30.97 64.89 11.31
C MET A 463 -31.14 66.20 12.09
N ALA A 464 -31.53 67.29 11.44
CA ALA A 464 -31.83 68.56 12.10
C ALA A 464 -32.99 68.39 13.10
N TYR A 465 -34.07 67.72 12.68
CA TYR A 465 -35.23 67.48 13.56
C TYR A 465 -34.87 66.64 14.79
N VAL A 466 -34.02 65.63 14.62
CA VAL A 466 -33.56 64.81 15.74
C VAL A 466 -32.72 65.65 16.71
N LEU A 467 -31.82 66.49 16.21
CA LEU A 467 -30.96 67.35 17.04
C LEU A 467 -31.68 68.55 17.66
N SER A 468 -32.83 68.95 17.10
CA SER A 468 -33.71 69.97 17.69
C SER A 468 -34.50 69.45 18.90
N THR A 469 -34.62 68.13 19.05
CA THR A 469 -35.01 67.54 20.33
C THR A 469 -33.82 67.56 21.30
N SER A 470 -34.03 67.44 22.62
CA SER A 470 -32.94 67.46 23.63
C SER A 470 -31.98 66.23 23.56
N THR A 471 -31.79 65.63 22.39
CA THR A 471 -30.88 64.51 22.12
C THR A 471 -29.51 65.00 21.67
N LYS A 472 -28.44 64.47 22.30
CA LYS A 472 -27.05 64.83 21.97
C LYS A 472 -26.56 64.01 20.77
N ARG A 473 -25.64 64.54 19.96
CA ARG A 473 -25.01 63.80 18.84
C ARG A 473 -24.41 62.45 19.25
N GLN A 474 -23.79 62.38 20.43
CA GLN A 474 -23.25 61.14 20.99
C GLN A 474 -24.34 60.12 21.35
N GLN A 475 -25.53 60.59 21.74
CA GLN A 475 -26.69 59.73 22.01
C GLN A 475 -27.29 59.18 20.72
N VAL A 476 -27.27 59.96 19.63
CA VAL A 476 -27.65 59.49 18.29
C VAL A 476 -26.70 58.37 17.85
N THR A 477 -25.40 58.63 17.76
CA THR A 477 -24.43 57.63 17.25
C THR A 477 -24.40 56.36 18.07
N PHE A 478 -24.49 56.46 19.40
CA PHE A 478 -24.53 55.29 20.28
C PHE A 478 -25.80 54.45 20.04
N THR A 479 -26.97 55.09 19.96
CA THR A 479 -28.23 54.38 19.74
C THR A 479 -28.28 53.71 18.36
N GLN A 480 -27.79 54.40 17.32
CA GLN A 480 -27.72 53.85 15.97
C GLN A 480 -26.73 52.67 15.86
N ALA A 481 -25.58 52.75 16.54
CA ALA A 481 -24.64 51.64 16.64
C ALA A 481 -25.26 50.43 17.35
N CYS A 482 -25.93 50.64 18.50
CA CYS A 482 -26.64 49.57 19.21
C CYS A 482 -27.69 48.90 18.31
N TYR A 483 -28.47 49.66 17.54
CA TYR A 483 -29.43 49.10 16.59
C TYR A 483 -28.74 48.18 15.58
N LEU A 484 -27.72 48.67 14.86
CA LEU A 484 -27.05 47.91 13.81
C LEU A 484 -26.39 46.63 14.34
N ILE A 485 -25.75 46.69 15.51
CA ILE A 485 -25.14 45.51 16.14
C ILE A 485 -26.21 44.51 16.55
N SER A 486 -27.28 44.97 17.21
CA SER A 486 -28.36 44.09 17.67
C SER A 486 -29.14 43.45 16.53
N SER A 487 -29.34 44.16 15.41
CA SER A 487 -30.03 43.61 14.25
C SER A 487 -29.20 42.55 13.52
N LEU A 488 -27.87 42.73 13.44
CA LEU A 488 -26.96 41.70 12.93
C LEU A 488 -26.91 40.48 13.85
N PHE A 489 -26.85 40.71 15.16
CA PHE A 489 -26.88 39.61 16.13
C PHE A 489 -28.18 38.81 16.02
N ALA A 490 -29.33 39.48 15.96
CA ALA A 490 -30.62 38.82 15.78
C ALA A 490 -30.69 38.02 14.46
N MET A 491 -30.14 38.56 13.36
CA MET A 491 -30.07 37.87 12.07
C MET A 491 -29.26 36.57 12.20
N ILE A 492 -28.10 36.63 12.87
CA ILE A 492 -27.26 35.44 13.07
C ILE A 492 -27.90 34.44 14.03
N VAL A 493 -28.67 34.88 15.02
CA VAL A 493 -29.46 33.96 15.86
C VAL A 493 -30.47 33.20 14.99
N CYS A 494 -31.16 33.87 14.06
CA CYS A 494 -32.06 33.21 13.12
C CYS A 494 -31.31 32.20 12.23
N THR A 495 -30.15 32.56 11.66
CA THR A 495 -29.37 31.62 10.83
C THR A 495 -28.83 30.45 11.64
N THR A 496 -28.43 30.68 12.90
CA THR A 496 -27.95 29.65 13.81
C THR A 496 -29.05 28.63 14.08
N ILE A 497 -30.26 29.10 14.42
CA ILE A 497 -31.43 28.24 14.62
C ILE A 497 -31.73 27.45 13.35
N THR A 498 -31.74 28.10 12.18
CA THR A 498 -31.95 27.42 10.90
C THR A 498 -30.90 26.35 10.65
N SER A 499 -29.60 26.64 10.83
CA SER A 499 -28.54 25.64 10.66
C SER A 499 -28.68 24.47 11.61
N CYS A 500 -29.05 24.69 12.88
CA CYS A 500 -29.23 23.61 13.84
C CYS A 500 -30.43 22.72 13.50
N ILE A 501 -31.53 23.32 13.02
CA ILE A 501 -32.71 22.57 12.57
C ILE A 501 -32.37 21.75 11.33
N CYS A 502 -31.76 22.35 10.30
CA CYS A 502 -31.38 21.64 9.09
C CYS A 502 -30.38 20.51 9.38
N PHE A 503 -29.41 20.75 10.26
CA PHE A 503 -28.43 19.74 10.65
C PHE A 503 -29.04 18.55 11.38
N ALA A 504 -30.16 18.72 12.10
CA ALA A 504 -30.85 17.62 12.76
C ALA A 504 -31.52 16.62 11.79
N PHE A 505 -31.67 16.99 10.50
CA PHE A 505 -32.24 16.12 9.46
C PHE A 505 -31.19 15.48 8.55
N ILE A 506 -29.90 15.63 8.87
CA ILE A 506 -28.78 15.17 8.03
C ILE A 506 -28.12 13.97 8.71
N ASP A 507 -27.70 12.99 7.90
CA ASP A 507 -26.95 11.85 8.40
C ASP A 507 -25.56 12.29 8.90
N HIS A 508 -25.30 12.03 10.17
CA HIS A 508 -24.06 12.42 10.85
C HIS A 508 -22.88 11.51 10.50
N ALA A 509 -23.10 10.37 9.86
CA ALA A 509 -22.03 9.45 9.46
C ALA A 509 -21.09 10.04 8.39
N ASN A 510 -21.60 10.96 7.56
CA ASN A 510 -20.89 11.47 6.37
C ASN A 510 -20.30 12.88 6.54
N THR A 511 -20.19 13.38 7.78
CA THR A 511 -19.78 14.76 8.02
C THR A 511 -18.95 14.95 9.28
N SER A 512 -17.88 15.73 9.16
CA SER A 512 -17.05 16.13 10.32
C SER A 512 -17.69 17.28 11.13
N LEU A 513 -18.79 17.86 10.64
CA LEU A 513 -19.48 18.96 11.29
C LEU A 513 -20.19 18.46 12.55
N THR A 514 -20.05 19.24 13.62
CA THR A 514 -20.80 19.06 14.86
C THR A 514 -21.64 20.30 15.12
N TYR A 515 -22.65 20.19 15.99
CA TYR A 515 -23.41 21.35 16.45
C TYR A 515 -22.49 22.46 16.99
N GLY A 516 -21.41 22.09 17.69
CA GLY A 516 -20.41 23.04 18.19
C GLY A 516 -19.70 23.80 17.06
N LYS A 517 -19.21 23.08 16.04
CA LYS A 517 -18.57 23.68 14.86
C LYS A 517 -19.53 24.59 14.09
N LEU A 518 -20.81 24.21 13.94
CA LEU A 518 -21.83 25.04 13.29
C LEU A 518 -22.11 26.36 14.02
N ILE A 519 -22.16 26.33 15.36
CA ILE A 519 -22.33 27.53 16.17
C ILE A 519 -21.09 28.44 16.02
N LEU A 520 -19.88 27.85 16.01
CA LEU A 520 -18.64 28.59 15.77
C LEU A 520 -18.58 29.23 14.38
N LEU A 521 -19.06 28.55 13.33
CA LEU A 521 -19.17 29.11 11.99
C LEU A 521 -20.13 30.32 11.95
N ASN A 522 -21.30 30.21 12.59
CA ASN A 522 -22.23 31.34 12.72
C ASN A 522 -21.61 32.50 13.52
N LEU A 523 -20.86 32.21 14.59
CA LEU A 523 -20.13 33.22 15.36
C LEU A 523 -19.05 33.92 14.52
N GLY A 524 -18.30 33.16 13.71
CA GLY A 524 -17.31 33.72 12.79
C GLY A 524 -17.96 34.61 11.73
N ALA A 525 -19.11 34.19 11.18
CA ALA A 525 -19.91 35.01 10.28
C ALA A 525 -20.38 36.31 10.96
N PHE A 526 -20.87 36.23 12.21
CA PHE A 526 -21.25 37.42 12.99
C PHE A 526 -20.10 38.42 13.15
N LEU A 527 -18.92 37.96 13.57
CA LEU A 527 -17.77 38.83 13.79
C LEU A 527 -17.26 39.46 12.49
N THR A 528 -17.34 38.73 11.39
CA THR A 528 -17.02 39.25 10.05
C THR A 528 -17.99 40.36 9.64
N LEU A 529 -19.29 40.11 9.81
CA LEU A 529 -20.33 41.11 9.55
C LEU A 529 -20.21 42.32 10.48
N PHE A 530 -19.83 42.12 11.74
CA PHE A 530 -19.57 43.19 12.70
C PHE A 530 -18.38 44.06 12.30
N ALA A 531 -17.30 43.47 11.77
CA ALA A 531 -16.17 44.22 11.24
C ALA A 531 -16.58 45.08 10.04
N ILE A 532 -17.28 44.49 9.08
CA ILE A 532 -17.80 45.18 7.88
C ILE A 532 -18.80 46.27 8.26
N SER A 533 -19.67 46.02 9.25
CA SER A 533 -20.63 47.01 9.73
C SER A 533 -19.96 48.18 10.45
N GLY A 534 -18.89 47.93 11.21
CA GLY A 534 -18.07 48.98 11.79
C GLY A 534 -17.44 49.90 10.74
N ILE A 535 -16.91 49.33 9.65
CA ILE A 535 -16.35 50.11 8.52
C ILE A 535 -17.43 50.95 7.84
N ASN A 536 -18.58 50.36 7.52
CA ASN A 536 -19.69 51.11 6.91
C ASN A 536 -20.24 52.20 7.83
N PHE A 537 -20.30 51.93 9.13
CA PHE A 537 -20.74 52.92 10.12
C PHE A 537 -19.76 54.08 10.22
N LEU A 538 -18.45 53.80 10.21
CA LEU A 538 -17.41 54.83 10.16
C LEU A 538 -17.57 55.73 8.93
N THR A 539 -17.73 55.17 7.73
CA THR A 539 -17.89 55.95 6.50
C THR A 539 -19.20 56.75 6.51
N SER A 540 -20.28 56.18 7.06
CA SER A 540 -21.58 56.86 7.25
C SER A 540 -21.50 58.04 8.21
N CYS A 541 -20.69 57.93 9.28
CA CYS A 541 -20.41 59.06 10.15
C CYS A 541 -19.49 60.11 9.50
N TRP A 542 -18.60 59.71 8.60
CA TRP A 542 -17.59 60.58 8.00
C TRP A 542 -18.17 61.49 6.91
N PHE A 543 -18.94 60.96 5.98
CA PHE A 543 -19.44 61.70 4.81
C PHE A 543 -20.83 62.31 5.02
N ASP A 544 -21.08 63.49 4.47
CA ASP A 544 -22.39 64.16 4.54
C ASP A 544 -23.38 63.63 3.49
N ARG A 545 -22.88 63.39 2.27
CA ARG A 545 -23.70 62.89 1.16
C ARG A 545 -23.85 61.39 1.22
N ASN A 546 -25.09 60.91 1.10
CA ASN A 546 -25.41 59.48 1.11
C ASN A 546 -24.65 58.72 0.01
N LYS A 547 -24.54 59.30 -1.19
CA LYS A 547 -23.84 58.71 -2.34
C LYS A 547 -22.38 58.43 -2.06
N ARG A 548 -21.68 59.35 -1.36
CA ARG A 548 -20.25 59.18 -1.03
C ARG A 548 -20.02 58.14 0.07
N SER A 549 -20.89 58.14 1.09
CA SER A 549 -20.87 57.14 2.15
C SER A 549 -21.06 55.72 1.60
N MET A 550 -22.11 55.52 0.79
CA MET A 550 -22.40 54.23 0.16
C MET A 550 -21.30 53.79 -0.80
N ALA A 551 -20.77 54.70 -1.62
CA ALA A 551 -19.72 54.37 -2.59
C ALA A 551 -18.43 53.90 -1.90
N ILE A 552 -18.00 54.54 -0.82
CA ILE A 552 -16.74 54.19 -0.15
C ILE A 552 -16.92 53.00 0.78
N GLY A 553 -17.86 53.07 1.73
CA GLY A 553 -18.10 51.97 2.69
C GLY A 553 -18.61 50.70 2.01
N GLY A 554 -19.62 50.87 1.15
CA GLY A 554 -20.18 49.77 0.37
C GLY A 554 -19.21 49.25 -0.68
N GLY A 555 -18.43 50.14 -1.32
CA GLY A 555 -17.37 49.75 -2.25
C GLY A 555 -16.31 48.86 -1.60
N PHE A 556 -15.80 49.23 -0.41
CA PHE A 556 -14.86 48.38 0.34
C PHE A 556 -15.49 47.04 0.73
N SER A 557 -16.73 47.06 1.18
CA SER A 557 -17.45 45.83 1.59
C SER A 557 -17.63 44.87 0.42
N MET A 558 -18.01 45.39 -0.75
CA MET A 558 -18.16 44.60 -1.97
C MET A 558 -16.81 44.12 -2.51
N PHE A 559 -15.78 44.96 -2.45
CA PHE A 559 -14.43 44.58 -2.84
C PHE A 559 -13.90 43.42 -1.99
N PHE A 560 -14.06 43.46 -0.67
CA PHE A 560 -13.69 42.35 0.22
C PHE A 560 -14.44 41.07 -0.15
N LEU A 561 -15.75 41.15 -0.44
CA LEU A 561 -16.53 39.99 -0.85
C LEU A 561 -16.03 39.38 -2.17
N VAL A 562 -15.86 40.20 -3.21
CA VAL A 562 -15.40 39.73 -4.53
C VAL A 562 -13.98 39.17 -4.45
N ALA A 563 -13.08 39.83 -3.71
CA ALA A 563 -11.72 39.33 -3.49
C ALA A 563 -11.74 37.97 -2.78
N THR A 564 -12.65 37.75 -1.82
CA THR A 564 -12.80 36.44 -1.17
C THR A 564 -13.35 35.39 -2.12
N MET A 565 -14.32 35.76 -2.98
CA MET A 565 -14.88 34.85 -3.99
C MET A 565 -13.83 34.38 -4.99
N LEU A 566 -12.97 35.28 -5.47
CA LEU A 566 -11.85 34.90 -6.33
C LEU A 566 -10.79 34.12 -5.55
N GLY A 567 -10.47 34.56 -4.33
CA GLY A 567 -9.46 33.94 -3.47
C GLY A 567 -9.76 32.51 -3.06
N LEU A 568 -11.04 32.10 -3.01
CA LEU A 568 -11.40 30.72 -2.72
C LEU A 568 -10.82 29.74 -3.75
N PHE A 569 -10.87 30.08 -5.04
CA PHE A 569 -10.31 29.23 -6.10
C PHE A 569 -8.79 29.14 -6.05
N GLY A 570 -8.09 29.98 -5.28
CA GLY A 570 -6.66 29.81 -5.00
C GLY A 570 -6.36 29.18 -3.64
N SER A 571 -7.37 28.83 -2.87
CA SER A 571 -7.21 28.31 -1.51
C SER A 571 -7.09 26.78 -1.49
N GLN A 572 -6.41 26.26 -0.48
CA GLN A 572 -6.15 24.82 -0.31
C GLN A 572 -7.41 23.98 0.00
N VAL A 573 -8.57 24.62 0.20
CA VAL A 573 -9.84 23.91 0.35
C VAL A 573 -10.49 23.55 -0.98
N ILE A 574 -10.03 24.12 -2.08
CA ILE A 574 -10.46 23.70 -3.42
C ILE A 574 -9.47 22.65 -3.94
N PRO A 575 -9.98 21.54 -4.51
CA PRO A 575 -9.14 20.51 -5.10
C PRO A 575 -8.15 21.10 -6.09
N SER A 576 -6.94 20.59 -6.08
CA SER A 576 -5.82 20.98 -6.95
C SER A 576 -6.20 21.15 -8.43
N VAL A 577 -7.07 20.28 -8.97
CA VAL A 577 -7.56 20.34 -10.37
C VAL A 577 -8.25 21.66 -10.72
N VAL A 578 -8.99 22.23 -9.78
CA VAL A 578 -9.77 23.46 -9.98
C VAL A 578 -9.07 24.66 -9.34
N ARG A 579 -7.97 24.42 -8.63
CA ARG A 579 -7.23 25.44 -7.90
C ARG A 579 -6.33 26.25 -8.84
N LEU A 580 -6.42 27.57 -8.72
CA LEU A 580 -5.57 28.53 -9.43
C LEU A 580 -4.78 29.33 -8.41
N ASP A 581 -3.51 28.96 -8.19
CA ASP A 581 -2.66 29.55 -7.14
C ASP A 581 -2.54 31.08 -7.25
N ALA A 582 -2.56 31.61 -8.49
CA ALA A 582 -2.56 33.05 -8.75
C ALA A 582 -3.76 33.79 -8.13
N LEU A 583 -4.89 33.10 -7.90
CA LEU A 583 -6.04 33.72 -7.26
C LEU A 583 -5.90 33.83 -5.74
N ASN A 584 -4.97 33.09 -5.11
CA ASN A 584 -4.76 33.17 -3.67
C ASN A 584 -4.31 34.58 -3.21
N TYR A 585 -3.68 35.35 -4.10
CA TYR A 585 -3.32 36.75 -3.82
C TYR A 585 -4.51 37.60 -3.37
N PHE A 586 -5.73 37.30 -3.84
CA PHE A 586 -6.92 38.04 -3.43
C PHE A 586 -7.29 37.84 -1.95
N ASN A 587 -6.91 36.71 -1.33
CA ASN A 587 -7.19 36.45 0.10
C ASN A 587 -6.47 37.46 1.02
N TYR A 588 -5.33 38.00 0.60
CA TYR A 588 -4.59 39.01 1.39
C TYR A 588 -5.24 40.40 1.36
N PHE A 589 -6.12 40.67 0.40
CA PHE A 589 -6.79 41.97 0.25
C PHE A 589 -8.19 42.04 0.90
N SER A 590 -8.70 40.91 1.40
CA SER A 590 -10.03 40.84 2.02
C SER A 590 -9.96 40.62 3.51
N ILE A 591 -10.70 41.40 4.29
CA ILE A 591 -10.85 41.13 5.73
C ILE A 591 -11.68 39.86 6.01
N ILE A 592 -12.49 39.39 5.06
CA ILE A 592 -13.29 38.17 5.20
C ILE A 592 -12.37 36.93 5.23
N SER A 593 -11.15 37.01 4.70
CA SER A 593 -10.18 35.90 4.79
C SER A 593 -9.76 35.59 6.24
N LEU A 594 -9.91 36.55 7.17
CA LEU A 594 -9.72 36.34 8.61
C LEU A 594 -10.79 35.41 9.20
N PHE A 595 -11.94 35.24 8.54
CA PHE A 595 -12.89 34.19 8.91
C PHE A 595 -12.35 32.83 8.48
N ASP A 596 -11.64 32.16 9.38
CA ASP A 596 -11.01 30.88 9.11
C ASP A 596 -11.97 29.71 9.37
N SER A 597 -12.86 29.43 8.40
CA SER A 597 -13.77 28.28 8.46
C SER A 597 -13.02 26.95 8.52
N VAL A 598 -11.86 26.85 7.88
CA VAL A 598 -11.04 25.64 7.81
C VAL A 598 -10.54 25.28 9.19
N SER A 599 -9.94 26.25 9.89
CA SER A 599 -9.50 26.06 11.27
C SER A 599 -10.64 25.64 12.21
N ILE A 600 -11.86 26.12 11.99
CA ILE A 600 -13.05 25.72 12.76
C ILE A 600 -13.47 24.28 12.44
N LEU A 601 -13.43 23.89 11.17
CA LEU A 601 -13.78 22.53 10.72
C LEU A 601 -12.74 21.50 11.21
N ASP A 602 -11.45 21.83 11.16
CA ASP A 602 -10.36 20.97 11.60
C ASP A 602 -10.23 20.91 13.13
N GLY A 603 -10.93 21.79 13.87
CA GLY A 603 -10.87 21.86 15.33
C GLY A 603 -9.57 22.49 15.87
N THR A 604 -8.83 23.23 15.05
CA THR A 604 -7.62 23.94 15.45
C THR A 604 -7.94 25.28 16.12
N TYR A 605 -6.99 25.89 16.82
CA TYR A 605 -7.21 27.16 17.54
C TYR A 605 -6.82 28.42 16.76
N THR A 606 -6.38 28.29 15.50
CA THR A 606 -5.90 29.43 14.70
C THR A 606 -7.00 30.45 14.38
N PHE A 607 -8.27 30.03 14.34
CA PHE A 607 -9.38 30.96 14.12
C PHE A 607 -9.52 32.01 15.24
N ILE A 608 -9.12 31.70 16.49
CA ILE A 608 -9.40 32.54 17.65
C ILE A 608 -8.79 33.94 17.52
N TRP A 609 -7.50 34.03 17.20
CA TRP A 609 -6.82 35.32 17.08
C TRP A 609 -7.28 36.08 15.84
N LYS A 610 -7.62 35.39 14.74
CA LYS A 610 -8.17 36.02 13.54
C LYS A 610 -9.56 36.63 13.81
N LEU A 611 -10.41 35.92 14.56
CA LEU A 611 -11.69 36.44 15.03
C LEU A 611 -11.51 37.63 15.99
N ALA A 612 -10.48 37.62 16.84
CA ALA A 612 -10.16 38.75 17.71
C ALA A 612 -9.78 40.03 16.91
N ILE A 613 -9.06 39.88 15.79
CA ILE A 613 -8.77 40.99 14.88
C ILE A 613 -10.05 41.55 14.26
N LEU A 614 -10.97 40.69 13.81
CA LEU A 614 -12.26 41.14 13.27
C LEU A 614 -13.07 41.91 14.30
N LEU A 615 -13.12 41.42 15.55
CA LEU A 615 -13.76 42.12 16.66
C LEU A 615 -13.14 43.50 16.89
N ALA A 616 -11.80 43.58 16.87
CA ALA A 616 -11.07 44.84 17.03
C ALA A 616 -11.38 45.84 15.90
N ILE A 617 -11.38 45.40 14.64
CA ILE A 617 -11.70 46.23 13.47
C ILE A 617 -13.10 46.82 13.59
N GLY A 618 -14.10 45.99 13.92
CA GLY A 618 -15.48 46.44 14.11
C GLY A 618 -15.59 47.47 15.24
N ALA A 619 -15.00 47.17 16.41
CA ALA A 619 -15.02 48.07 17.56
C ALA A 619 -14.36 49.42 17.25
N VAL A 620 -13.19 49.41 16.61
CA VAL A 620 -12.49 50.64 16.17
C VAL A 620 -13.35 51.43 15.19
N GLY A 621 -13.97 50.78 14.20
CA GLY A 621 -14.85 51.44 13.23
C GLY A 621 -16.01 52.19 13.91
N TYR A 622 -16.72 51.53 14.83
CA TYR A 622 -17.81 52.15 15.59
C TYR A 622 -17.33 53.31 16.48
N VAL A 623 -16.23 53.14 17.21
CA VAL A 623 -15.70 54.15 18.14
C VAL A 623 -15.19 55.38 17.38
N VAL A 624 -14.36 55.19 16.36
CA VAL A 624 -13.81 56.28 15.54
C VAL A 624 -14.94 57.01 14.82
N GLY A 625 -15.93 56.29 14.27
CA GLY A 625 -17.11 56.87 13.64
C GLY A 625 -17.88 57.77 14.60
N ALA A 626 -18.17 57.28 15.81
CA ALA A 626 -18.88 58.05 16.83
C ALA A 626 -18.10 59.31 17.28
N ILE A 627 -16.78 59.20 17.47
CA ILE A 627 -15.93 60.35 17.83
C ILE A 627 -15.93 61.39 16.72
N ARG A 628 -15.80 60.96 15.45
CA ARG A 628 -15.76 61.87 14.32
C ARG A 628 -17.07 62.63 14.18
N PHE A 629 -18.21 61.94 14.22
CA PHE A 629 -19.53 62.55 14.10
C PHE A 629 -19.82 63.57 15.22
N LYS A 630 -19.31 63.33 16.44
CA LYS A 630 -19.42 64.28 17.55
C LYS A 630 -18.79 65.63 17.22
N LYS A 631 -17.64 65.64 16.54
CA LYS A 631 -16.84 66.83 16.22
C LYS A 631 -17.10 67.38 14.81
N LYS A 632 -18.02 66.77 14.05
CA LYS A 632 -18.26 67.09 12.65
C LYS A 632 -19.19 68.28 12.50
N ASP A 633 -18.85 69.24 11.64
CA ASP A 633 -19.79 70.29 11.24
C ASP A 633 -20.82 69.68 10.30
N LEU A 634 -22.09 69.85 10.63
CA LEU A 634 -23.19 69.30 9.85
C LEU A 634 -23.74 70.45 8.98
N PRO A 635 -23.92 70.24 7.67
CA PRO A 635 -24.66 71.16 6.82
C PRO A 635 -26.15 71.02 7.17
N LEU A 636 -26.58 71.61 8.28
CA LEU A 636 -27.97 71.59 8.77
C LEU A 636 -28.74 72.80 8.26
#